data_AF-A0A955J4F1-F1
#
_entry.id   AF-A0A955J4F1-F1
#
_cell.length_a   1.000
_cell.length_b   1.000
_cell.length_c   1.000
_cell.angle_alpha   90.00
_cell.angle_beta   90.00
_cell.angle_gamma   90.00
#
_symmetry.space_group_name_H-M   'P 1'
#
loop_
_entity.id
_entity.type
_entity.pdbx_description
1 polymer ?
#
loop_
_entity_poly.entity_id
_entity_poly.type
_entity_poly.pdbx_seq_one_letter_code
_entity_poly.pdbx_strand_id
1 'polypeptide(L)'
;MCIRTTLAAASLLLLISLSPPPANGDLPADATPLLTGRTVAEVGRTRILAVDLDQAADADTTLATRSTDANILAILAPVRVLAGERIGYARVSGRRPGRVQVIIEGAGMMTVEVEPVRAPWPIEDMTPRLTGLAPGAAIWGDIGIGLEVFEGRMLSIADAWLELSVGDRLAPERHTASDVGPWRRAWFRLRANDLPPGPLTLTPWIRHDDGREIAGVPVTVRVIRPDRDSITSGEAEAEYDVARPERFRDDRRSVGRDRRASGELYWANNGAYPAVCFPVHVEEPAWHQLVVVASGSLAGGALPTIAAVVDGNNQPVTNGRLVAPVWHRIAVGTPFLLTAGDHVITPFFANDFYAPGLADRNLRIDRIEVARVDDAPEALAHVNVDNPGMMNAMMMGGMMAGMGGGASDGADGADPWGVSDRPLRVAMRYLMHGMRASGELEVLGHCDWLAPEQAPAPVVTLLINGEPVMSQRSGSPRFIVDTPHLSRARSTIQLRACLDTGYETTSVEQVVLVPLGVDTAPDRRARQFARFTVHDTGWSLTNQGFSNPHYPSERRALTFNSEGEALLTLPPDLAGDFDLEIEAWGEAFEGPPRVRVEVLTPPGDRVAIGERDIPTWWGPHPVGRVHLPVGPKRLTVSFLNDRWDPDRGDRNLLVQSIALYERLAEPDRTPPTVVWRYPEDGARMWREDAVVVDAGDDVATGQVDLLIDDVATGMGLSRFRAGATTLLPLILRGVEPGPHELRVRVTDQAGNATISEPREIVVLAEAPARPGRYHRAVRLTTRFGYGPSMRDMAALLSEGERAWLRGHIEAPAADPATLAALEAATAHFTYRRAADTASARALTQAMLTANPVRTRFVLWAEDHFSTWARKTEGDRKWDEHIAFTRVGAARFLDLLVTSATSPAMLRYLDQDGSFSGRINENYAREIMELHTLGVDGGYTQADVTELAHLLAGWTASTEGDGRSAGEARDFTFRFDPGLNDGEPRRVLGMAFPAAPAPERFDRVLEALELLAAHPSAARFVSRSLAEHYVAAPAPDDLVDDLTKIYCASDGDLAEMLLAIAAHDAFWSSEDPRLAQPLEFALRLTRSCDYRNPWAVRDYLNRSGAGLFDRSTPDGYPEDDAAFTDSNALVQRWRLAQGCAWNLSRLVPDAWRSGAPGASDSSLHQRAIDALAMRLTGQLLGERSNEAALQFMADTEGSLDQRILAVAPLIAQLPEANIR
;
A
#
# COMPACT_ATOMS: atom_id res chain seq x y z
N MET A 1 -13.99 14.98 47.18
CA MET A 1 -15.34 15.47 47.53
C MET A 1 -15.99 15.86 46.20
N CYS A 2 -16.98 15.06 45.75
CA CYS A 2 -17.75 15.09 44.49
C CYS A 2 -16.91 14.98 43.18
N ILE A 3 -16.76 13.86 42.45
CA ILE A 3 -17.63 12.73 42.04
C ILE A 3 -18.83 13.15 41.15
N ARG A 4 -18.87 12.58 39.92
CA ARG A 4 -19.87 12.71 38.80
C ARG A 4 -19.74 14.04 38.05
N THR A 5 -19.32 14.11 36.78
CA THR A 5 -19.89 13.62 35.51
C THR A 5 -18.81 13.97 34.45
N THR A 6 -18.31 13.10 33.55
CA THR A 6 -18.87 12.83 32.21
C THR A 6 -17.96 11.77 31.54
N LEU A 7 -17.92 10.57 32.10
CA LEU A 7 -17.22 9.38 31.58
C LEU A 7 -18.20 8.21 31.72
N ALA A 8 -19.27 8.25 30.93
CA ALA A 8 -20.29 7.21 30.83
C ALA A 8 -21.13 7.43 29.55
N ALA A 9 -20.56 7.10 28.39
CA ALA A 9 -21.33 6.90 27.15
C ALA A 9 -20.69 5.92 26.14
N ALA A 10 -19.55 5.28 26.45
CA ALA A 10 -18.84 4.41 25.48
C ALA A 10 -18.47 3.00 26.01
N SER A 11 -19.14 2.51 27.06
CA SER A 11 -18.85 1.18 27.63
C SER A 11 -20.11 0.41 28.02
N LEU A 12 -21.12 0.42 27.16
CA LEU A 12 -22.27 -0.47 27.27
C LEU A 12 -22.81 -0.86 25.89
N LEU A 13 -22.06 -1.68 25.15
CA LEU A 13 -22.56 -2.43 23.99
C LEU A 13 -21.70 -3.68 23.70
N LEU A 14 -21.26 -4.37 24.76
CA LEU A 14 -20.58 -5.67 24.65
C LEU A 14 -21.00 -6.60 25.79
N LEU A 15 -22.30 -6.90 25.78
CA LEU A 15 -22.89 -8.13 26.29
C LEU A 15 -24.07 -8.41 25.36
N ILE A 16 -23.80 -8.93 24.16
CA ILE A 16 -24.82 -9.69 23.44
C ILE A 16 -24.94 -11.02 24.19
N SER A 17 -25.66 -10.93 25.31
CA SER A 17 -26.48 -12.03 25.77
C SER A 17 -27.33 -12.48 24.59
N LEU A 18 -27.33 -13.79 24.31
CA LEU A 18 -28.38 -14.46 23.57
C LEU A 18 -29.71 -14.17 24.29
N SER A 19 -30.32 -13.02 24.00
CA SER A 19 -31.69 -12.74 24.41
C SER A 19 -32.59 -13.74 23.70
N PRO A 20 -33.45 -14.48 24.42
CA PRO A 20 -34.45 -15.31 23.77
C PRO A 20 -35.38 -14.42 22.92
N PRO A 21 -35.97 -14.94 21.83
CA PRO A 21 -36.89 -14.19 21.00
C PRO A 21 -38.03 -13.61 21.84
N PRO A 22 -38.61 -12.46 21.45
CA PRO A 22 -39.78 -11.90 22.14
C PRO A 22 -40.91 -12.94 22.17
N ALA A 23 -41.61 -13.01 23.30
CA ALA A 23 -42.69 -13.96 23.53
C ALA A 23 -43.74 -13.91 22.41
N ASN A 24 -44.00 -15.09 21.85
CA ASN A 24 -45.00 -15.42 20.83
C ASN A 24 -46.33 -14.69 21.06
N GLY A 25 -46.64 -13.72 20.19
CA GLY A 25 -47.96 -13.08 20.09
C GLY A 25 -48.70 -13.37 18.80
N ASP A 26 -47.99 -13.58 17.67
CA ASP A 26 -48.60 -13.70 16.33
C ASP A 26 -47.80 -14.65 15.39
N LEU A 27 -47.13 -15.66 15.94
CA LEU A 27 -46.36 -16.60 15.11
C LEU A 27 -47.21 -17.84 14.76
N PRO A 28 -47.35 -18.21 13.47
CA PRO A 28 -47.94 -19.50 13.11
C PRO A 28 -47.08 -20.63 13.69
N ALA A 29 -47.73 -21.63 14.31
CA ALA A 29 -47.09 -22.66 15.12
C ALA A 29 -46.17 -23.64 14.36
N ASP A 30 -46.07 -23.50 13.03
CA ASP A 30 -45.57 -24.54 12.12
C ASP A 30 -44.39 -24.07 11.23
N ALA A 31 -43.84 -22.88 11.44
CA ALA A 31 -42.85 -22.30 10.53
C ALA A 31 -41.40 -22.61 10.94
N THR A 32 -40.70 -23.39 10.11
CA THR A 32 -39.27 -23.74 10.24
C THR A 32 -38.36 -22.55 9.89
N PRO A 33 -37.24 -22.31 10.60
CA PRO A 33 -36.26 -21.30 10.19
C PRO A 33 -35.59 -21.71 8.88
N LEU A 34 -35.58 -20.81 7.89
CA LEU A 34 -34.81 -20.99 6.65
C LEU A 34 -33.30 -20.76 6.90
N LEU A 35 -32.45 -21.24 5.98
CA LEU A 35 -30.97 -21.36 6.05
C LEU A 35 -30.15 -20.14 6.54
N THR A 36 -30.74 -18.97 6.80
CA THR A 36 -30.01 -17.77 7.23
C THR A 36 -30.39 -17.36 8.67
N GLY A 37 -29.47 -17.58 9.61
CA GLY A 37 -29.65 -17.20 11.02
C GLY A 37 -29.72 -15.67 11.24
N ARG A 38 -29.18 -14.87 10.31
CA ARG A 38 -29.24 -13.41 10.28
C ARG A 38 -29.00 -12.91 8.86
N THR A 39 -29.91 -12.12 8.29
CA THR A 39 -29.70 -11.44 7.00
C THR A 39 -29.81 -9.93 7.19
N VAL A 40 -28.85 -9.15 6.66
CA VAL A 40 -28.80 -7.70 6.88
C VAL A 40 -29.24 -6.94 5.63
N ALA A 41 -30.37 -6.23 5.64
CA ALA A 41 -30.73 -5.29 4.58
C ALA A 41 -30.35 -3.86 4.97
N GLU A 42 -30.19 -2.98 4.00
CA GLU A 42 -29.90 -1.56 4.26
C GLU A 42 -31.09 -0.67 3.91
N VAL A 43 -31.30 0.38 4.72
CA VAL A 43 -32.33 1.40 4.46
C VAL A 43 -32.12 2.01 3.08
N GLY A 44 -33.17 2.01 2.27
CA GLY A 44 -33.13 2.63 0.95
C GLY A 44 -32.32 1.84 -0.08
N ARG A 45 -31.93 0.59 0.17
CA ARG A 45 -31.38 -0.31 -0.86
C ARG A 45 -32.31 -1.48 -1.15
N THR A 46 -32.21 -2.02 -2.37
CA THR A 46 -32.80 -3.31 -2.71
C THR A 46 -31.85 -4.41 -2.22
N ARG A 47 -32.40 -5.58 -1.88
CA ARG A 47 -31.63 -6.77 -1.53
C ARG A 47 -32.26 -8.03 -2.09
N ILE A 48 -31.45 -8.99 -2.52
CA ILE A 48 -31.89 -10.35 -2.86
C ILE A 48 -31.82 -11.25 -1.62
N LEU A 49 -32.90 -11.99 -1.36
CA LEU A 49 -32.95 -13.04 -0.33
C LEU A 49 -33.04 -14.40 -1.03
N ALA A 50 -32.03 -15.25 -0.81
CA ALA A 50 -32.05 -16.63 -1.27
C ALA A 50 -32.82 -17.52 -0.29
N VAL A 51 -33.57 -18.48 -0.85
CA VAL A 51 -34.42 -19.42 -0.11
C VAL A 51 -34.18 -20.80 -0.68
N ASP A 52 -33.64 -21.71 0.11
CA ASP A 52 -33.50 -23.12 -0.26
C ASP A 52 -34.73 -23.91 0.20
N LEU A 53 -35.22 -24.79 -0.67
CA LEU A 53 -36.31 -25.71 -0.42
C LEU A 53 -35.77 -27.10 -0.09
N ASP A 54 -36.53 -27.83 0.72
CA ASP A 54 -36.22 -29.23 1.06
C ASP A 54 -36.17 -30.15 -0.18
N GLN A 55 -36.97 -29.84 -1.20
CA GLN A 55 -37.05 -30.59 -2.46
C GLN A 55 -37.13 -29.64 -3.66
N ALA A 56 -36.69 -30.14 -4.82
CA ALA A 56 -36.77 -29.39 -6.07
C ALA A 56 -38.24 -29.11 -6.43
N ALA A 57 -38.52 -27.91 -6.95
CA ALA A 57 -39.86 -27.57 -7.38
C ALA A 57 -40.23 -28.35 -8.65
N ASP A 58 -41.39 -29.01 -8.66
CA ASP A 58 -41.85 -29.77 -9.83
C ASP A 58 -42.17 -28.90 -11.05
N ALA A 59 -42.46 -27.61 -10.83
CA ALA A 59 -42.78 -26.62 -11.85
C ALA A 59 -42.38 -25.22 -11.39
N ASP A 60 -42.24 -24.29 -12.34
CA ASP A 60 -42.09 -22.86 -12.06
C ASP A 60 -43.19 -22.39 -11.10
N THR A 61 -42.80 -21.91 -9.91
CA THR A 61 -43.74 -21.50 -8.87
C THR A 61 -43.35 -20.16 -8.24
N THR A 62 -44.34 -19.46 -7.71
CA THR A 62 -44.15 -18.24 -6.90
C THR A 62 -44.71 -18.50 -5.50
N LEU A 63 -43.87 -18.42 -4.48
CA LEU A 63 -44.29 -18.61 -3.08
C LEU A 63 -44.74 -17.27 -2.48
N ALA A 64 -45.90 -17.28 -1.84
CA ALA A 64 -46.40 -16.08 -1.16
C ALA A 64 -45.41 -15.64 -0.08
N THR A 65 -44.94 -14.40 -0.20
CA THR A 65 -43.86 -13.85 0.64
C THR A 65 -44.35 -12.56 1.29
N ARG A 66 -44.29 -12.46 2.61
CA ARG A 66 -44.70 -11.25 3.35
C ARG A 66 -43.72 -10.87 4.45
N SER A 67 -43.57 -9.57 4.65
CA SER A 67 -42.87 -8.98 5.80
C SER A 67 -43.84 -8.78 6.96
N THR A 68 -43.44 -9.06 8.20
CA THR A 68 -44.25 -8.75 9.39
C THR A 68 -44.39 -7.26 9.65
N ASP A 69 -43.50 -6.43 9.10
CA ASP A 69 -43.62 -4.97 9.11
C ASP A 69 -43.09 -4.36 7.80
N ALA A 70 -44.01 -3.97 6.92
CA ALA A 70 -43.70 -3.36 5.63
C ALA A 70 -43.04 -1.96 5.75
N ASN A 71 -43.13 -1.31 6.93
CA ASN A 71 -42.46 -0.04 7.18
C ASN A 71 -40.97 -0.20 7.51
N ILE A 72 -40.56 -1.41 7.91
CA ILE A 72 -39.15 -1.77 8.14
C ILE A 72 -38.57 -2.36 6.85
N LEU A 73 -39.25 -3.34 6.24
CA LEU A 73 -38.80 -4.02 5.02
C LEU A 73 -39.98 -4.27 4.07
N ALA A 74 -39.87 -3.78 2.84
CA ALA A 74 -40.86 -4.00 1.79
C ALA A 74 -40.48 -5.21 0.91
N ILE A 75 -41.46 -6.06 0.58
CA ILE A 75 -41.30 -7.10 -0.44
C ILE A 75 -41.55 -6.48 -1.82
N LEU A 76 -40.52 -6.42 -2.66
CA LEU A 76 -40.60 -5.88 -4.02
C LEU A 76 -40.96 -6.97 -5.04
N ALA A 77 -40.49 -8.19 -4.83
CA ALA A 77 -40.88 -9.38 -5.58
C ALA A 77 -40.92 -10.59 -4.64
N PRO A 78 -41.99 -11.42 -4.68
CA PRO A 78 -42.07 -12.65 -3.90
C PRO A 78 -41.04 -13.69 -4.36
N VAL A 79 -40.80 -14.71 -3.53
CA VAL A 79 -39.91 -15.83 -3.85
C VAL A 79 -40.38 -16.53 -5.11
N ARG A 80 -39.52 -16.62 -6.12
CA ARG A 80 -39.75 -17.41 -7.33
C ARG A 80 -38.76 -18.56 -7.40
N VAL A 81 -39.24 -19.75 -7.74
CA VAL A 81 -38.45 -20.99 -7.89
C VAL A 81 -38.77 -21.59 -9.27
N LEU A 82 -37.75 -22.03 -10.01
CA LEU A 82 -37.92 -22.66 -11.33
C LEU A 82 -38.16 -24.17 -11.20
N ALA A 83 -38.76 -24.76 -12.24
CA ALA A 83 -38.90 -26.22 -12.34
C ALA A 83 -37.52 -26.92 -12.26
N GLY A 84 -37.40 -27.93 -11.40
CA GLY A 84 -36.17 -28.69 -11.16
C GLY A 84 -35.21 -28.03 -10.16
N GLU A 85 -35.46 -26.79 -9.76
CA GLU A 85 -34.60 -26.04 -8.84
C GLU A 85 -35.06 -26.15 -7.39
N ARG A 86 -34.10 -26.12 -6.47
CA ARG A 86 -34.36 -26.04 -5.03
C ARG A 86 -34.29 -24.62 -4.48
N ILE A 87 -33.67 -23.71 -5.21
CA ILE A 87 -33.39 -22.37 -4.72
C ILE A 87 -34.34 -21.38 -5.39
N GLY A 88 -34.92 -20.51 -4.58
CA GLY A 88 -35.70 -19.36 -5.04
C GLY A 88 -35.20 -18.05 -4.46
N TYR A 89 -35.64 -16.96 -5.07
CA TYR A 89 -35.17 -15.62 -4.71
C TYR A 89 -36.33 -14.66 -4.52
N ALA A 90 -36.30 -13.92 -3.40
CA ALA A 90 -37.15 -12.76 -3.18
C ALA A 90 -36.35 -11.46 -3.36
N ARG A 91 -37.01 -10.42 -3.84
CA ARG A 91 -36.45 -9.06 -3.86
C ARG A 91 -37.11 -8.22 -2.78
N VAL A 92 -36.31 -7.63 -1.91
CA VAL A 92 -36.79 -6.83 -0.78
C VAL A 92 -36.13 -5.46 -0.76
N SER A 93 -36.67 -4.51 -0.01
CA SER A 93 -36.01 -3.22 0.21
C SER A 93 -36.19 -2.72 1.63
N GLY A 94 -35.07 -2.33 2.26
CA GLY A 94 -35.08 -1.72 3.58
C GLY A 94 -35.73 -0.34 3.54
N ARG A 95 -36.60 -0.05 4.49
CA ARG A 95 -37.35 1.21 4.59
C ARG A 95 -36.98 2.00 5.83
N ARG A 96 -36.81 1.31 6.97
CA ARG A 96 -36.38 1.90 8.24
C ARG A 96 -35.52 0.92 9.01
N PRO A 97 -34.59 1.41 9.85
CA PRO A 97 -33.83 0.52 10.71
C PRO A 97 -34.77 -0.28 11.63
N GLY A 98 -34.49 -1.56 11.81
CA GLY A 98 -35.29 -2.44 12.65
C GLY A 98 -35.17 -3.90 12.25
N ARG A 99 -35.60 -4.78 13.15
CA ARG A 99 -35.59 -6.23 12.91
C ARG A 99 -37.00 -6.69 12.52
N VAL A 100 -37.11 -7.49 11.47
CA VAL A 100 -38.39 -7.94 10.92
C VAL A 100 -38.32 -9.40 10.49
N GLN A 101 -39.45 -10.12 10.52
CA GLN A 101 -39.53 -11.48 9.98
C GLN A 101 -40.09 -11.44 8.56
N VAL A 102 -39.48 -12.20 7.67
CA VAL A 102 -40.01 -12.49 6.34
C VAL A 102 -40.56 -13.92 6.36
N ILE A 103 -41.85 -14.05 6.08
CA ILE A 103 -42.59 -15.32 6.06
C ILE A 103 -42.78 -15.72 4.60
N ILE A 104 -42.38 -16.95 4.27
CA ILE A 104 -42.50 -17.55 2.94
C ILE A 104 -43.38 -18.79 3.07
N GLU A 105 -44.60 -18.71 2.53
CA GLU A 105 -45.60 -19.78 2.67
C GLU A 105 -45.09 -21.08 2.03
N GLY A 106 -45.09 -22.16 2.81
CA GLY A 106 -44.61 -23.48 2.37
C GLY A 106 -43.10 -23.70 2.49
N ALA A 107 -42.31 -22.69 2.87
CA ALA A 107 -40.85 -22.83 3.05
C ALA A 107 -40.38 -22.51 4.47
N GLY A 108 -40.91 -21.46 5.11
CA GLY A 108 -40.52 -21.11 6.48
C GLY A 108 -40.48 -19.61 6.75
N MET A 109 -39.68 -19.21 7.74
CA MET A 109 -39.41 -17.79 8.04
C MET A 109 -37.93 -17.49 8.18
N MET A 110 -37.55 -16.24 7.92
CA MET A 110 -36.19 -15.75 8.11
C MET A 110 -36.20 -14.36 8.75
N THR A 111 -35.18 -14.08 9.57
CA THR A 111 -35.05 -12.79 10.23
C THR A 111 -34.16 -11.85 9.43
N VAL A 112 -34.72 -10.71 9.04
CA VAL A 112 -33.99 -9.64 8.36
C VAL A 112 -33.78 -8.48 9.32
N GLU A 113 -32.53 -8.09 9.51
CA GLU A 113 -32.15 -6.88 10.22
C GLU A 113 -31.93 -5.77 9.20
N VAL A 114 -32.75 -4.71 9.26
CA VAL A 114 -32.56 -3.54 8.43
C VAL A 114 -31.70 -2.56 9.21
N GLU A 115 -30.52 -2.27 8.69
CA GLU A 115 -29.57 -1.32 9.26
C GLU A 115 -29.57 -0.01 8.46
N PRO A 116 -29.18 1.12 9.07
CA PRO A 116 -28.75 2.29 8.29
C PRO A 116 -27.66 1.86 7.29
N VAL A 117 -27.65 2.46 6.10
CA VAL A 117 -26.64 2.18 5.08
C VAL A 117 -25.25 2.33 5.71
N ARG A 118 -24.44 1.26 5.68
CA ARG A 118 -23.01 1.37 6.00
C ARG A 118 -22.31 2.01 4.81
N ALA A 119 -21.22 2.73 5.07
CA ALA A 119 -20.45 3.40 4.01
C ALA A 119 -20.23 2.43 2.83
N PRO A 120 -20.39 2.91 1.58
CA PRO A 120 -20.54 2.02 0.43
C PRO A 120 -19.30 1.13 0.23
N TRP A 121 -19.55 0.04 -0.49
CA TRP A 121 -18.62 -0.71 -1.32
C TRP A 121 -17.37 0.09 -1.75
N PRO A 122 -16.22 -0.56 -1.99
CA PRO A 122 -14.99 0.10 -2.46
C PRO A 122 -15.07 0.64 -3.90
N ILE A 123 -16.24 1.09 -4.34
CA ILE A 123 -16.39 2.15 -5.34
C ILE A 123 -15.81 3.43 -4.71
N GLU A 124 -14.50 3.41 -4.54
CA GLU A 124 -13.66 4.41 -3.90
C GLU A 124 -13.56 5.61 -4.83
N ASP A 125 -14.61 6.42 -4.85
CA ASP A 125 -14.47 7.81 -4.45
C ASP A 125 -15.82 8.53 -4.34
N MET A 126 -16.43 8.38 -3.17
CA MET A 126 -17.27 9.45 -2.62
C MET A 126 -16.44 10.71 -2.33
N THR A 127 -15.11 10.60 -2.34
CA THR A 127 -14.15 11.69 -2.25
C THR A 127 -14.32 12.63 -3.46
N PRO A 128 -14.64 13.91 -3.25
CA PRO A 128 -14.79 14.85 -4.35
C PRO A 128 -13.45 15.09 -5.06
N ARG A 129 -13.40 14.86 -6.38
CA ARG A 129 -12.19 15.05 -7.21
C ARG A 129 -12.27 16.33 -8.05
N LEU A 130 -11.26 17.18 -7.91
CA LEU A 130 -11.10 18.37 -8.78
C LEU A 130 -10.70 17.95 -10.20
N THR A 131 -11.24 18.66 -11.19
CA THR A 131 -11.00 18.38 -12.61
C THR A 131 -10.88 19.67 -13.41
N GLY A 132 -10.14 19.61 -14.53
CA GLY A 132 -9.88 20.77 -15.38
C GLY A 132 -8.86 21.78 -14.83
N LEU A 133 -8.17 21.46 -13.74
CA LEU A 133 -7.03 22.20 -13.21
C LEU A 133 -5.90 21.24 -12.86
N ALA A 134 -4.72 21.47 -13.43
CA ALA A 134 -3.52 20.72 -13.09
C ALA A 134 -2.81 21.32 -11.86
N PRO A 135 -2.21 20.50 -10.97
CA PRO A 135 -1.29 21.01 -9.94
C PRO A 135 -0.17 21.84 -10.59
N GLY A 136 0.07 23.04 -10.08
CA GLY A 136 1.08 23.97 -10.61
C GLY A 136 0.62 24.82 -11.81
N ALA A 137 -0.62 24.66 -12.30
CA ALA A 137 -1.17 25.52 -13.35
C ALA A 137 -1.12 27.01 -12.93
N ALA A 138 -0.73 27.89 -13.85
CA ALA A 138 -0.83 29.33 -13.65
C ALA A 138 -2.24 29.81 -14.05
N ILE A 139 -2.86 30.66 -13.24
CA ILE A 139 -4.23 31.13 -13.45
C ILE A 139 -4.34 32.65 -13.32
N TRP A 140 -5.17 33.26 -14.19
CA TRP A 140 -5.53 34.67 -14.15
C TRP A 140 -6.96 34.89 -14.69
N GLY A 141 -7.59 35.99 -14.28
CA GLY A 141 -8.97 36.28 -14.66
C GLY A 141 -9.97 35.27 -14.08
N ASP A 142 -11.09 35.09 -14.79
CA ASP A 142 -12.12 34.12 -14.40
C ASP A 142 -11.78 32.74 -14.98
N ILE A 143 -11.65 31.72 -14.13
CA ILE A 143 -11.33 30.34 -14.52
C ILE A 143 -12.41 29.39 -14.01
N GLY A 144 -12.83 28.46 -14.88
CA GLY A 144 -13.75 27.38 -14.54
C GLY A 144 -13.01 26.22 -13.86
N ILE A 145 -13.61 25.69 -12.80
CA ILE A 145 -13.11 24.54 -12.04
C ILE A 145 -14.19 23.49 -11.99
N GLY A 146 -13.83 22.25 -12.32
CA GLY A 146 -14.74 21.12 -12.28
C GLY A 146 -14.56 20.32 -10.99
N LEU A 147 -15.64 19.72 -10.54
CA LEU A 147 -15.64 18.75 -9.46
C LEU A 147 -16.45 17.53 -9.89
N GLU A 148 -15.95 16.34 -9.58
CA GLU A 148 -16.63 15.06 -9.79
C GLU A 148 -16.78 14.29 -8.49
N VAL A 149 -17.94 13.66 -8.32
CA VAL A 149 -18.27 12.77 -7.19
C VAL A 149 -19.09 11.60 -7.71
N PHE A 150 -18.85 10.39 -7.19
CA PHE A 150 -19.78 9.28 -7.34
C PHE A 150 -20.95 9.44 -6.35
N GLU A 151 -22.10 9.92 -6.84
CA GLU A 151 -23.29 10.18 -6.04
C GLU A 151 -24.15 8.91 -5.92
N GLY A 152 -24.18 8.32 -4.72
CA GLY A 152 -25.20 7.35 -4.31
C GLY A 152 -26.44 8.03 -3.73
N ARG A 153 -27.43 7.26 -3.25
CA ARG A 153 -28.70 7.76 -2.67
C ARG A 153 -28.57 8.70 -1.44
N MET A 154 -27.35 8.97 -0.93
CA MET A 154 -27.09 9.75 0.30
C MET A 154 -26.08 10.91 0.13
N LEU A 155 -25.65 11.19 -1.10
CA LEU A 155 -24.85 12.36 -1.42
C LEU A 155 -25.64 13.25 -2.37
N SER A 156 -25.38 14.55 -2.27
CA SER A 156 -25.94 15.56 -3.16
C SER A 156 -24.81 16.45 -3.64
N ILE A 157 -24.50 16.37 -4.94
CA ILE A 157 -23.49 17.24 -5.56
C ILE A 157 -23.85 18.74 -5.42
N ALA A 158 -25.12 19.05 -5.16
CA ALA A 158 -25.58 20.41 -4.92
C ALA A 158 -25.02 21.00 -3.60
N ASP A 159 -24.63 20.14 -2.65
CA ASP A 159 -24.08 20.54 -1.34
C ASP A 159 -22.54 20.57 -1.30
N ALA A 160 -21.88 20.46 -2.45
CA ALA A 160 -20.43 20.57 -2.56
C ALA A 160 -19.93 22.02 -2.45
N TRP A 161 -18.68 22.22 -2.00
CA TRP A 161 -17.99 23.52 -2.04
C TRP A 161 -16.48 23.37 -2.26
N LEU A 162 -15.80 24.44 -2.67
CA LEU A 162 -14.34 24.53 -2.67
C LEU A 162 -13.88 25.45 -1.53
N GLU A 163 -12.92 24.99 -0.74
CA GLU A 163 -12.24 25.79 0.27
C GLU A 163 -10.87 26.24 -0.26
N LEU A 164 -10.53 27.50 -0.07
CA LEU A 164 -9.30 28.11 -0.54
C LEU A 164 -8.34 28.27 0.65
N SER A 165 -7.03 28.13 0.42
CA SER A 165 -6.01 28.33 1.48
C SER A 165 -5.99 29.74 2.08
N VAL A 166 -6.67 30.70 1.44
CA VAL A 166 -6.87 32.06 1.95
C VAL A 166 -8.09 32.20 2.88
N GLY A 167 -8.82 31.11 3.15
CA GLY A 167 -9.96 31.05 4.06
C GLY A 167 -11.34 31.22 3.41
N ASP A 168 -11.41 31.51 2.11
CA ASP A 168 -12.67 31.67 1.36
C ASP A 168 -13.32 30.31 1.02
N ARG A 169 -14.65 30.32 0.86
CA ARG A 169 -15.43 29.17 0.37
C ARG A 169 -16.20 29.54 -0.89
N LEU A 170 -16.10 28.71 -1.93
CA LEU A 170 -16.83 28.86 -3.19
C LEU A 170 -17.91 27.80 -3.31
N ALA A 171 -19.14 28.23 -3.59
CA ALA A 171 -20.26 27.35 -3.94
C ALA A 171 -20.27 27.05 -5.45
N PRO A 172 -20.83 25.91 -5.88
CA PRO A 172 -20.96 25.58 -7.29
C PRO A 172 -21.93 26.54 -7.97
N GLU A 173 -21.55 27.02 -9.15
CA GLU A 173 -22.42 27.83 -10.00
C GLU A 173 -23.52 26.96 -10.63
N ARG A 174 -23.19 25.70 -10.93
CA ARG A 174 -24.06 24.71 -11.58
C ARG A 174 -23.62 23.29 -11.23
N HIS A 175 -24.53 22.34 -11.41
CA HIS A 175 -24.27 20.91 -11.29
C HIS A 175 -25.12 20.09 -12.27
N THR A 176 -24.75 18.83 -12.52
CA THR A 176 -25.48 17.90 -13.40
C THR A 176 -26.73 17.32 -12.73
N ALA A 177 -27.78 17.05 -13.52
CA ALA A 177 -29.00 16.38 -13.08
C ALA A 177 -28.80 14.85 -12.89
N SER A 178 -29.78 14.18 -12.26
CA SER A 178 -29.70 12.79 -11.82
C SER A 178 -29.85 11.71 -12.92
N ASP A 179 -30.13 12.11 -14.16
CA ASP A 179 -30.45 11.24 -15.29
C ASP A 179 -29.22 10.67 -16.04
N VAL A 180 -28.00 11.07 -15.65
CA VAL A 180 -26.75 10.76 -16.38
C VAL A 180 -25.91 9.65 -15.71
N GLY A 181 -26.48 8.85 -14.80
CA GLY A 181 -25.79 7.75 -14.09
C GLY A 181 -25.42 8.10 -12.64
N PRO A 182 -24.52 7.39 -11.95
CA PRO A 182 -24.14 7.69 -10.56
C PRO A 182 -23.08 8.79 -10.42
N TRP A 183 -22.30 9.10 -11.47
CA TRP A 183 -21.32 10.18 -11.41
C TRP A 183 -22.00 11.55 -11.56
N ARG A 184 -21.62 12.48 -10.69
CA ARG A 184 -22.10 13.87 -10.66
C ARG A 184 -20.98 14.87 -10.80
N ARG A 185 -21.33 16.02 -11.37
CA ARG A 185 -20.40 17.12 -11.59
C ARG A 185 -20.92 18.42 -11.00
N ALA A 186 -20.03 19.18 -10.39
CA ALA A 186 -20.22 20.57 -10.00
C ALA A 186 -19.21 21.46 -10.72
N TRP A 187 -19.61 22.68 -11.05
CA TRP A 187 -18.77 23.66 -11.73
C TRP A 187 -18.66 24.91 -10.88
N PHE A 188 -17.44 25.37 -10.66
CA PHE A 188 -17.12 26.56 -9.90
C PHE A 188 -16.49 27.60 -10.81
N ARG A 189 -16.74 28.88 -10.53
CA ARG A 189 -16.05 30.00 -11.15
C ARG A 189 -15.12 30.62 -10.13
N LEU A 190 -13.82 30.55 -10.39
CA LEU A 190 -12.78 31.19 -9.59
C LEU A 190 -12.39 32.52 -10.23
N ARG A 191 -12.54 33.62 -9.49
CA ARG A 191 -12.04 34.94 -9.89
C ARG A 191 -10.61 35.10 -9.39
N ALA A 192 -9.63 34.60 -10.14
CA ALA A 192 -8.22 34.65 -9.75
C ALA A 192 -7.73 36.10 -9.52
N ASN A 193 -8.37 37.06 -10.20
CA ASN A 193 -8.04 38.48 -10.05
C ASN A 193 -8.41 39.08 -8.68
N ASP A 194 -9.23 38.42 -7.89
CA ASP A 194 -9.62 38.89 -6.56
C ASP A 194 -8.70 38.30 -5.45
N LEU A 195 -7.74 37.45 -5.84
CA LEU A 195 -6.88 36.69 -4.93
C LEU A 195 -5.43 37.22 -4.94
N PRO A 196 -4.67 37.07 -3.83
CA PRO A 196 -3.25 37.46 -3.81
C PRO A 196 -2.43 36.65 -4.82
N PRO A 197 -1.41 37.26 -5.48
CA PRO A 197 -0.50 36.53 -6.35
C PRO A 197 0.32 35.50 -5.54
N GLY A 198 0.65 34.36 -6.16
CA GLY A 198 1.40 33.27 -5.51
C GLY A 198 0.64 31.93 -5.46
N PRO A 199 1.11 30.97 -4.65
CA PRO A 199 0.47 29.65 -4.54
C PRO A 199 -0.90 29.75 -3.86
N LEU A 200 -1.88 29.02 -4.40
CA LEU A 200 -3.24 28.90 -3.90
C LEU A 200 -3.63 27.43 -3.87
N THR A 201 -3.95 26.90 -2.70
CA THR A 201 -4.45 25.52 -2.56
C THR A 201 -5.98 25.52 -2.54
N LEU A 202 -6.57 24.62 -3.33
CA LEU A 202 -8.00 24.39 -3.48
C LEU A 202 -8.35 23.02 -2.92
N THR A 203 -9.18 22.99 -1.88
CA THR A 203 -9.65 21.73 -1.25
C THR A 203 -11.14 21.54 -1.56
N PRO A 204 -11.52 20.48 -2.27
CA PRO A 204 -12.93 20.18 -2.51
C PRO A 204 -13.60 19.52 -1.31
N TRP A 205 -14.88 19.82 -1.12
CA TRP A 205 -15.68 19.27 -0.04
C TRP A 205 -17.09 18.92 -0.51
N ILE A 206 -17.71 17.93 0.15
CA ILE A 206 -19.12 17.58 -0.01
C ILE A 206 -19.73 17.23 1.35
N ARG A 207 -21.02 17.54 1.51
CA ARG A 207 -21.80 17.16 2.70
C ARG A 207 -22.65 15.93 2.42
N HIS A 208 -22.64 14.99 3.36
CA HIS A 208 -23.49 13.80 3.37
C HIS A 208 -24.84 14.07 4.05
N ASP A 209 -25.87 13.29 3.72
CA ASP A 209 -27.23 13.45 4.28
C ASP A 209 -27.29 13.31 5.80
N ASP A 210 -26.33 12.61 6.41
CA ASP A 210 -26.18 12.46 7.88
C ASP A 210 -25.43 13.63 8.55
N GLY A 211 -25.00 14.63 7.77
CA GLY A 211 -24.31 15.84 8.22
C GLY A 211 -22.78 15.74 8.22
N ARG A 212 -22.17 14.60 7.86
CA ARG A 212 -20.70 14.49 7.74
C ARG A 212 -20.17 15.27 6.54
N GLU A 213 -19.00 15.88 6.70
CA GLU A 213 -18.29 16.60 5.64
C GLU A 213 -17.09 15.77 5.18
N ILE A 214 -16.96 15.56 3.87
CA ILE A 214 -15.90 14.76 3.25
C ILE A 214 -15.04 15.70 2.41
N ALA A 215 -13.76 15.81 2.76
CA ALA A 215 -12.76 16.52 1.97
C ALA A 215 -12.19 15.62 0.87
N GLY A 216 -11.87 16.19 -0.28
CA GLY A 216 -11.06 15.54 -1.30
C GLY A 216 -9.63 16.04 -1.38
N VAL A 217 -8.90 15.51 -2.35
CA VAL A 217 -7.46 15.79 -2.51
C VAL A 217 -7.25 17.26 -2.89
N PRO A 218 -6.48 18.03 -2.11
CA PRO A 218 -6.21 19.43 -2.45
C PRO A 218 -5.35 19.57 -3.71
N VAL A 219 -5.59 20.61 -4.50
CA VAL A 219 -4.78 20.98 -5.67
C VAL A 219 -4.21 22.38 -5.48
N THR A 220 -2.90 22.52 -5.61
CA THR A 220 -2.23 23.83 -5.56
C THR A 220 -2.01 24.37 -6.97
N VAL A 221 -2.49 25.60 -7.21
CA VAL A 221 -2.29 26.37 -8.45
C VAL A 221 -1.54 27.66 -8.14
N ARG A 222 -1.13 28.42 -9.17
CA ARG A 222 -0.46 29.72 -9.00
C ARG A 222 -1.30 30.86 -9.56
N VAL A 223 -1.65 31.82 -8.72
CA VAL A 223 -2.28 33.07 -9.16
C VAL A 223 -1.21 34.01 -9.70
N ILE A 224 -1.34 34.41 -10.97
CA ILE A 224 -0.41 35.33 -11.65
C ILE A 224 -1.10 36.62 -12.09
N ARG A 225 -0.30 37.67 -12.37
CA ARG A 225 -0.75 38.97 -12.85
C ARG A 225 -0.02 39.34 -14.14
N PRO A 226 -0.32 38.67 -15.26
CA PRO A 226 0.34 38.98 -16.52
C PRO A 226 -0.01 40.41 -16.95
N ASP A 227 1.00 41.17 -17.35
CA ASP A 227 0.80 42.46 -18.01
C ASP A 227 0.01 42.25 -19.30
N ARG A 228 -0.85 43.20 -19.69
CA ARG A 228 -1.67 43.05 -20.90
C ARG A 228 -0.83 42.78 -22.15
N ASP A 229 0.37 43.36 -22.21
CA ASP A 229 1.29 43.21 -23.34
C ASP A 229 2.04 41.85 -23.31
N SER A 230 1.95 41.10 -22.21
CA SER A 230 2.54 39.75 -22.04
C SER A 230 1.57 38.60 -22.37
N ILE A 231 0.32 38.92 -22.74
CA ILE A 231 -0.68 37.93 -23.14
C ILE A 231 -0.85 37.99 -24.67
N THR A 232 -0.43 36.92 -25.35
CA THR A 232 -0.76 36.71 -26.76
C THR A 232 -2.12 36.02 -26.84
N SER A 233 -3.10 36.64 -27.49
CA SER A 233 -4.46 36.06 -27.59
C SER A 233 -5.05 36.22 -28.99
N GLY A 234 -5.98 35.33 -29.34
CA GLY A 234 -6.71 35.42 -30.59
C GLY A 234 -7.85 34.40 -30.71
N GLU A 235 -8.77 34.68 -31.63
CA GLU A 235 -9.93 33.83 -31.88
C GLU A 235 -9.50 32.55 -32.61
N ALA A 236 -9.95 31.39 -32.13
CA ALA A 236 -9.70 30.08 -32.74
C ALA A 236 -10.27 30.00 -34.18
N GLU A 237 -11.28 30.81 -34.40
CA GLU A 237 -11.78 31.47 -35.59
C GLU A 237 -10.91 32.01 -36.71
N ALA A 238 -9.80 32.62 -36.33
CA ALA A 238 -9.02 33.36 -37.28
C ALA A 238 -8.25 32.42 -38.20
N GLU A 239 -8.01 32.88 -39.42
CA GLU A 239 -7.03 32.26 -40.29
C GLU A 239 -5.68 32.92 -40.00
N TYR A 240 -4.78 32.15 -39.38
CA TYR A 240 -3.41 32.56 -39.13
C TYR A 240 -2.54 32.06 -40.28
N ASP A 241 -1.75 32.95 -40.88
CA ASP A 241 -0.83 32.62 -41.97
C ASP A 241 0.42 31.92 -41.43
N VAL A 242 0.25 30.67 -40.99
CA VAL A 242 1.30 29.82 -40.40
C VAL A 242 1.28 28.41 -40.97
N ALA A 243 2.47 27.81 -41.08
CA ALA A 243 2.60 26.44 -41.53
C ALA A 243 1.99 25.46 -40.51
N ARG A 244 1.16 24.53 -41.00
CA ARG A 244 0.60 23.46 -40.16
C ARG A 244 1.65 22.39 -39.87
N PRO A 245 1.72 21.85 -38.63
CA PRO A 245 2.52 20.68 -38.32
C PRO A 245 2.13 19.49 -39.21
N GLU A 246 3.07 18.58 -39.49
CA GLU A 246 2.85 17.45 -40.42
C GLU A 246 1.63 16.61 -40.03
N ARG A 247 1.44 16.33 -38.73
CA ARG A 247 0.28 15.62 -38.17
C ARG A 247 -1.07 16.24 -38.51
N PHE A 248 -1.12 17.54 -38.76
CA PHE A 248 -2.35 18.31 -39.02
C PHE A 248 -2.40 18.89 -40.44
N ARG A 249 -1.51 18.45 -41.34
CA ARG A 249 -1.34 19.03 -42.68
C ARG A 249 -2.58 18.84 -43.58
N ASP A 250 -3.18 17.65 -43.55
CA ASP A 250 -4.30 17.29 -44.44
C ASP A 250 -5.69 17.62 -43.86
N ASP A 251 -5.73 18.33 -42.73
CA ASP A 251 -6.93 18.55 -41.96
C ASP A 251 -7.87 19.63 -42.55
N ARG A 252 -9.18 19.41 -42.40
CA ARG A 252 -10.23 20.35 -42.81
C ARG A 252 -10.83 21.05 -41.59
N ARG A 253 -10.44 22.30 -41.41
CA ARG A 253 -11.01 23.21 -40.41
C ARG A 253 -12.53 23.32 -40.53
N SER A 254 -13.26 23.09 -39.44
CA SER A 254 -14.71 23.32 -39.35
C SER A 254 -15.00 24.50 -38.41
N VAL A 255 -15.88 25.40 -38.84
CA VAL A 255 -16.28 26.59 -38.08
C VAL A 255 -17.79 26.54 -37.83
N GLY A 256 -18.18 26.60 -36.56
CA GLY A 256 -19.56 26.65 -36.12
C GLY A 256 -20.02 28.08 -35.81
N ARG A 257 -21.31 28.23 -35.49
CA ARG A 257 -21.91 29.50 -35.03
C ARG A 257 -22.61 29.33 -33.70
N ASP A 258 -22.32 30.21 -32.74
CA ASP A 258 -23.03 30.34 -31.46
C ASP A 258 -22.93 31.81 -31.02
N ARG A 259 -24.06 32.45 -30.68
CA ARG A 259 -24.11 33.86 -30.25
C ARG A 259 -23.31 34.15 -28.98
N ARG A 260 -22.91 33.11 -28.26
CA ARG A 260 -22.15 33.20 -27.00
C ARG A 260 -20.63 33.14 -27.20
N ALA A 261 -20.16 32.78 -28.40
CA ALA A 261 -18.76 32.86 -28.77
C ALA A 261 -18.39 34.28 -29.23
N SER A 262 -17.12 34.68 -29.11
CA SER A 262 -16.60 35.91 -29.69
C SER A 262 -16.95 35.96 -31.18
N GLY A 263 -17.42 37.11 -31.69
CA GLY A 263 -17.71 37.23 -33.12
C GLY A 263 -18.82 36.30 -33.66
N GLU A 264 -19.58 35.61 -32.79
CA GLU A 264 -20.59 34.60 -33.09
C GLU A 264 -20.10 33.32 -33.80
N LEU A 265 -18.79 33.11 -33.87
CA LEU A 265 -18.18 31.97 -34.54
C LEU A 265 -17.28 31.22 -33.56
N TYR A 266 -17.01 29.95 -33.84
CA TYR A 266 -16.07 29.18 -33.06
C TYR A 266 -15.48 28.06 -33.92
N TRP A 267 -14.32 27.56 -33.52
CA TRP A 267 -13.75 26.37 -34.12
C TRP A 267 -14.46 25.11 -33.58
N ALA A 268 -15.03 24.31 -34.50
CA ALA A 268 -15.76 23.10 -34.19
C ALA A 268 -14.92 21.87 -34.54
N ASN A 269 -14.78 20.94 -33.59
CA ASN A 269 -14.14 19.66 -33.80
C ASN A 269 -15.14 18.52 -33.70
N ASN A 270 -15.35 17.83 -34.83
CA ASN A 270 -16.29 16.72 -35.01
C ASN A 270 -15.58 15.45 -35.56
N GLY A 271 -14.29 15.24 -35.25
CA GLY A 271 -13.55 14.06 -35.73
C GLY A 271 -12.12 13.93 -35.19
N ALA A 272 -11.42 12.86 -35.60
CA ALA A 272 -10.27 12.33 -34.86
C ALA A 272 -9.12 13.32 -34.60
N TYR A 273 -8.77 14.26 -35.50
CA TYR A 273 -7.66 15.22 -35.27
C TYR A 273 -7.69 16.54 -36.07
N PRO A 274 -8.73 17.39 -35.99
CA PRO A 274 -8.55 18.79 -36.39
C PRO A 274 -7.92 19.61 -35.27
N ALA A 275 -7.13 20.64 -35.63
CA ALA A 275 -6.45 21.53 -34.68
C ALA A 275 -6.36 22.99 -35.18
N VAL A 276 -6.21 23.93 -34.24
CA VAL A 276 -6.03 25.37 -34.51
C VAL A 276 -4.54 25.67 -34.47
N CYS A 277 -3.95 26.28 -35.50
CA CYS A 277 -2.53 26.69 -35.46
C CYS A 277 -2.43 28.15 -35.05
N PHE A 278 -1.96 28.41 -33.83
CA PHE A 278 -1.89 29.76 -33.24
C PHE A 278 -0.43 30.25 -33.15
N PRO A 279 -0.04 31.30 -33.89
CA PRO A 279 1.31 31.88 -33.80
C PRO A 279 1.53 32.57 -32.46
N VAL A 280 2.72 32.37 -31.88
CA VAL A 280 3.20 33.08 -30.71
C VAL A 280 4.64 33.51 -30.96
N HIS A 281 4.95 34.78 -30.73
CA HIS A 281 6.32 35.29 -30.75
C HIS A 281 6.82 35.41 -29.32
N VAL A 282 8.03 34.92 -29.06
CA VAL A 282 8.67 34.94 -27.75
C VAL A 282 10.00 35.69 -27.85
N GLU A 283 10.13 36.81 -27.13
CA GLU A 283 11.33 37.65 -27.17
C GLU A 283 12.54 36.99 -26.47
N GLU A 284 12.30 36.36 -25.33
CA GLU A 284 13.30 35.66 -24.52
C GLU A 284 12.74 34.32 -24.01
N PRO A 285 13.55 33.26 -23.89
CA PRO A 285 13.07 31.96 -23.42
C PRO A 285 12.38 32.07 -22.07
N ALA A 286 11.12 31.63 -21.98
CA ALA A 286 10.32 31.76 -20.77
C ALA A 286 9.21 30.70 -20.68
N TRP A 287 8.71 30.49 -19.47
CA TRP A 287 7.56 29.62 -19.21
C TRP A 287 6.27 30.33 -19.63
N HIS A 288 5.39 29.59 -20.30
CA HIS A 288 4.11 30.08 -20.80
C HIS A 288 2.98 29.17 -20.38
N GLN A 289 1.84 29.75 -20.03
CA GLN A 289 0.61 29.03 -19.73
C GLN A 289 -0.40 29.23 -20.85
N LEU A 290 -0.98 28.12 -21.31
CA LEU A 290 -2.10 28.11 -22.25
C LEU A 290 -3.44 28.18 -21.49
N VAL A 291 -4.30 29.09 -21.88
CA VAL A 291 -5.70 29.21 -21.45
C VAL A 291 -6.60 29.25 -22.68
N VAL A 292 -7.74 28.58 -22.61
CA VAL A 292 -8.71 28.55 -23.71
C VAL A 292 -10.12 28.85 -23.23
N VAL A 293 -10.90 29.54 -24.07
CA VAL A 293 -12.35 29.66 -23.94
C VAL A 293 -12.97 28.55 -24.77
N ALA A 294 -13.65 27.61 -24.12
CA ALA A 294 -14.15 26.43 -24.80
C ALA A 294 -15.48 25.93 -24.23
N SER A 295 -16.17 25.13 -25.02
CA SER A 295 -17.35 24.36 -24.64
C SER A 295 -17.33 22.99 -25.29
N GLY A 296 -18.13 22.05 -24.78
CA GLY A 296 -18.13 20.69 -25.29
C GLY A 296 -19.43 19.95 -25.04
N SER A 297 -19.61 18.83 -25.72
CA SER A 297 -20.73 17.93 -25.46
C SER A 297 -20.30 16.81 -24.51
N LEU A 298 -21.14 16.50 -23.53
CA LEU A 298 -20.94 15.32 -22.69
C LEU A 298 -21.36 14.09 -23.50
N ALA A 299 -20.45 13.14 -23.67
CA ALA A 299 -20.72 11.88 -24.37
C ALA A 299 -19.85 10.79 -23.77
N GLY A 300 -20.36 9.55 -23.67
CA GLY A 300 -19.64 8.47 -22.96
C GLY A 300 -19.25 8.88 -21.53
N GLY A 301 -20.12 9.65 -20.87
CA GLY A 301 -19.94 10.14 -19.51
C GLY A 301 -18.76 11.07 -19.23
N ALA A 302 -18.03 11.60 -20.22
CA ALA A 302 -16.91 12.54 -20.02
C ALA A 302 -16.98 13.77 -20.95
N LEU A 303 -16.35 14.87 -20.52
CA LEU A 303 -16.20 16.09 -21.31
C LEU A 303 -14.90 16.08 -22.13
N PRO A 304 -14.81 16.89 -23.19
CA PRO A 304 -13.59 16.97 -24.00
C PRO A 304 -12.33 17.37 -23.22
N THR A 305 -11.21 16.73 -23.56
CA THR A 305 -9.85 17.11 -23.14
C THR A 305 -9.16 17.81 -24.29
N ILE A 306 -8.58 18.97 -24.00
CA ILE A 306 -7.79 19.78 -24.93
C ILE A 306 -6.33 19.49 -24.64
N ALA A 307 -5.55 19.08 -25.64
CA ALA A 307 -4.10 19.01 -25.54
C ALA A 307 -3.48 20.01 -26.52
N ALA A 308 -2.25 20.43 -26.29
CA ALA A 308 -1.55 21.33 -27.20
C ALA A 308 -0.19 20.75 -27.58
N VAL A 309 0.15 20.76 -28.87
CA VAL A 309 1.53 20.59 -29.34
C VAL A 309 2.14 21.95 -29.66
N VAL A 310 3.47 22.03 -29.68
CA VAL A 310 4.21 23.22 -30.12
C VAL A 310 5.04 22.85 -31.35
N ASP A 311 4.97 23.70 -32.37
CA ASP A 311 5.66 23.56 -33.65
C ASP A 311 5.37 22.22 -34.33
N GLY A 312 6.38 21.61 -34.96
CA GLY A 312 6.27 20.31 -35.64
C GLY A 312 6.18 19.09 -34.72
N ASN A 313 6.07 19.26 -33.39
CA ASN A 313 6.11 18.14 -32.46
C ASN A 313 4.82 17.28 -32.55
N ASN A 314 5.00 15.96 -32.51
CA ASN A 314 3.89 15.01 -32.49
C ASN A 314 3.37 14.70 -31.09
N GLN A 315 4.13 15.05 -30.04
CA GLN A 315 3.73 14.89 -28.65
C GLN A 315 3.17 16.21 -28.08
N PRO A 316 2.05 16.16 -27.32
CA PRO A 316 1.55 17.33 -26.63
C PRO A 316 2.52 17.79 -25.54
N VAL A 317 2.60 19.10 -25.32
CA VAL A 317 3.39 19.74 -24.24
C VAL A 317 2.57 20.01 -22.99
N THR A 318 1.24 20.08 -23.12
CA THR A 318 0.30 20.29 -22.01
C THR A 318 -1.11 19.82 -22.39
N ASN A 319 -2.00 19.57 -21.42
CA ASN A 319 -3.42 19.26 -21.66
C ASN A 319 -4.36 19.64 -20.51
N GLY A 320 -5.66 19.75 -20.77
CA GLY A 320 -6.65 20.14 -19.76
C GLY A 320 -8.06 19.70 -20.15
N ARG A 321 -8.86 19.26 -19.17
CA ARG A 321 -10.21 18.72 -19.40
C ARG A 321 -11.27 19.79 -19.18
N LEU A 322 -12.17 19.99 -20.14
CA LEU A 322 -13.32 20.88 -19.98
C LEU A 322 -14.11 20.51 -18.72
N VAL A 323 -14.56 21.54 -18.02
CA VAL A 323 -15.28 21.35 -16.76
C VAL A 323 -16.78 21.32 -16.97
N ALA A 324 -17.31 22.03 -17.98
CA ALA A 324 -18.75 22.15 -18.23
C ALA A 324 -19.12 22.08 -19.73
N PRO A 325 -20.37 21.71 -20.09
CA PRO A 325 -20.86 21.75 -21.47
C PRO A 325 -21.27 23.15 -21.95
N VAL A 326 -20.93 24.19 -21.18
CA VAL A 326 -21.17 25.61 -21.50
C VAL A 326 -19.85 26.30 -21.81
N TRP A 327 -19.88 27.50 -22.39
CA TRP A 327 -18.68 28.31 -22.60
C TRP A 327 -18.04 28.72 -21.27
N HIS A 328 -16.77 28.40 -21.09
CA HIS A 328 -15.97 28.76 -19.91
C HIS A 328 -14.48 28.89 -20.27
N ARG A 329 -13.73 29.63 -19.45
CA ARG A 329 -12.27 29.73 -19.53
C ARG A 329 -11.63 28.63 -18.70
N ILE A 330 -10.62 27.95 -19.23
CA ILE A 330 -9.89 26.89 -18.55
C ILE A 330 -8.39 27.02 -18.79
N ALA A 331 -7.60 26.80 -17.74
CA ALA A 331 -6.15 26.64 -17.87
C ALA A 331 -5.84 25.23 -18.39
N VAL A 332 -5.19 25.16 -19.55
CA VAL A 332 -4.81 23.89 -20.17
C VAL A 332 -3.49 23.45 -19.56
N GLY A 333 -3.58 22.53 -18.59
CA GLY A 333 -2.47 21.86 -17.94
C GLY A 333 -1.50 22.80 -17.23
N THR A 334 -0.24 22.40 -17.14
CA THR A 334 0.83 23.20 -16.51
C THR A 334 1.49 24.13 -17.52
N PRO A 335 2.24 25.15 -17.04
CA PRO A 335 3.09 25.96 -17.91
C PRO A 335 4.12 25.08 -18.66
N PHE A 336 4.51 25.49 -19.87
CA PHE A 336 5.55 24.86 -20.70
C PHE A 336 6.56 25.91 -21.19
N LEU A 337 7.80 25.50 -21.43
CA LEU A 337 8.86 26.41 -21.89
C LEU A 337 8.77 26.67 -23.39
N LEU A 338 8.90 27.94 -23.79
CA LEU A 338 9.13 28.34 -25.18
C LEU A 338 10.48 29.02 -25.29
N THR A 339 11.21 28.73 -26.37
CA THR A 339 12.47 29.42 -26.69
C THR A 339 12.21 30.79 -27.30
N ALA A 340 13.24 31.62 -27.45
CA ALA A 340 13.10 32.87 -28.21
C ALA A 340 12.87 32.56 -29.70
N GLY A 341 11.87 33.21 -30.30
CA GLY A 341 11.50 33.03 -31.70
C GLY A 341 10.00 32.91 -31.95
N ASP A 342 9.65 32.60 -33.19
CA ASP A 342 8.28 32.33 -33.61
C ASP A 342 7.94 30.85 -33.39
N HIS A 343 6.82 30.62 -32.69
CA HIS A 343 6.30 29.30 -32.39
C HIS A 343 4.85 29.16 -32.87
N VAL A 344 4.44 27.93 -33.17
CA VAL A 344 3.05 27.59 -33.52
C VAL A 344 2.48 26.67 -32.45
N ILE A 345 1.57 27.20 -31.63
CA ILE A 345 0.87 26.41 -30.61
C ILE A 345 -0.39 25.84 -31.24
N THR A 346 -0.55 24.51 -31.15
CA THR A 346 -1.62 23.79 -31.84
C THR A 346 -2.49 23.00 -30.85
N PRO A 347 -3.53 23.61 -30.25
CA PRO A 347 -4.50 22.90 -29.44
C PRO A 347 -5.39 21.97 -30.29
N PHE A 348 -5.65 20.78 -29.78
CA PHE A 348 -6.44 19.72 -30.41
C PHE A 348 -7.23 18.90 -29.38
N PHE A 349 -8.18 18.11 -29.88
CA PHE A 349 -9.03 17.23 -29.05
C PHE A 349 -8.31 15.91 -28.74
N ALA A 350 -8.00 15.68 -27.47
CA ALA A 350 -7.10 14.61 -27.05
C ALA A 350 -7.78 13.27 -26.74
N ASN A 351 -9.08 13.28 -26.42
CA ASN A 351 -9.84 12.11 -25.99
C ASN A 351 -11.14 11.93 -26.80
N ASP A 352 -11.01 11.92 -28.13
CA ASP A 352 -12.12 11.59 -29.03
C ASP A 352 -12.40 10.07 -29.01
N PHE A 353 -13.58 9.69 -28.52
CA PHE A 353 -14.05 8.30 -28.49
C PHE A 353 -15.39 8.24 -29.23
N TYR A 354 -15.38 7.66 -30.42
CA TYR A 354 -16.59 7.40 -31.20
C TYR A 354 -17.04 5.95 -31.01
N ALA A 355 -18.27 5.74 -30.54
CA ALA A 355 -18.94 4.44 -30.61
C ALA A 355 -20.16 4.54 -31.55
N PRO A 356 -20.32 3.60 -32.50
CA PRO A 356 -21.48 3.58 -33.39
C PRO A 356 -22.80 3.57 -32.62
N GLY A 357 -23.70 4.52 -32.93
CA GLY A 357 -25.01 4.64 -32.29
C GLY A 357 -25.07 5.56 -31.06
N LEU A 358 -23.93 6.13 -30.63
CA LEU A 358 -23.90 7.19 -29.61
C LEU A 358 -23.91 8.59 -30.23
N ALA A 359 -24.34 9.58 -29.44
CA ALA A 359 -24.14 10.98 -29.77
C ALA A 359 -22.63 11.30 -29.80
N ASP A 360 -22.20 12.03 -30.83
CA ASP A 360 -20.79 12.37 -31.02
C ASP A 360 -20.27 13.36 -29.96
N ARG A 361 -19.03 13.17 -29.50
CA ARG A 361 -18.40 14.07 -28.53
C ARG A 361 -17.80 15.25 -29.29
N ASN A 362 -18.37 16.44 -29.13
CA ASN A 362 -17.88 17.62 -29.84
C ASN A 362 -17.07 18.54 -28.91
N LEU A 363 -15.92 19.00 -29.40
CA LEU A 363 -15.14 20.08 -28.79
C LEU A 363 -15.34 21.38 -29.58
N ARG A 364 -15.51 22.50 -28.87
CA ARG A 364 -15.70 23.83 -29.45
C ARG A 364 -14.75 24.80 -28.77
N ILE A 365 -13.90 25.48 -29.54
CA ILE A 365 -12.94 26.46 -29.02
C ILE A 365 -13.26 27.82 -29.63
N ASP A 366 -13.37 28.82 -28.79
CA ASP A 366 -13.68 30.22 -29.14
C ASP A 366 -12.39 31.04 -29.16
N ARG A 367 -11.67 31.09 -28.04
CA ARG A 367 -10.46 31.92 -27.90
C ARG A 367 -9.29 31.16 -27.29
N ILE A 368 -8.09 31.50 -27.74
CA ILE A 368 -6.81 31.00 -27.22
C ILE A 368 -6.03 32.17 -26.60
N GLU A 369 -5.45 31.95 -25.42
CA GLU A 369 -4.63 32.90 -24.69
C GLU A 369 -3.34 32.21 -24.21
N VAL A 370 -2.20 32.86 -24.42
CA VAL A 370 -0.88 32.37 -24.02
C VAL A 370 -0.20 33.50 -23.25
N ALA A 371 0.11 33.27 -21.98
CA ALA A 371 0.70 34.27 -21.10
C ALA A 371 2.04 33.80 -20.53
N ARG A 372 3.00 34.72 -20.47
CA ARG A 372 4.29 34.51 -19.80
C ARG A 372 4.11 34.33 -18.29
N VAL A 373 4.97 33.51 -17.69
CA VAL A 373 5.00 33.22 -16.24
C VAL A 373 6.38 33.59 -15.71
N ASP A 374 6.52 34.80 -15.14
CA ASP A 374 7.82 35.40 -14.78
C ASP A 374 8.55 34.73 -13.62
N ASP A 375 7.81 34.11 -12.69
CA ASP A 375 8.35 33.46 -11.48
C ASP A 375 8.24 31.93 -11.53
N ALA A 376 8.33 31.29 -12.70
CA ALA A 376 8.41 29.83 -12.76
C ALA A 376 9.69 29.39 -12.01
N PRO A 377 9.61 28.59 -10.92
CA PRO A 377 10.82 28.18 -10.25
C PRO A 377 11.64 27.30 -11.21
N GLU A 378 12.96 27.29 -11.01
CA GLU A 378 13.88 26.26 -11.51
C GLU A 378 13.35 24.82 -11.29
N ALA A 379 12.37 24.62 -10.40
CA ALA A 379 11.64 23.37 -10.20
C ALA A 379 10.75 22.91 -11.39
N LEU A 380 10.47 23.76 -12.38
CA LEU A 380 9.82 23.35 -13.65
C LEU A 380 10.85 23.15 -14.79
N ALA A 381 12.10 23.63 -14.64
CA ALA A 381 13.18 23.61 -15.65
C ALA A 381 13.73 22.22 -16.00
N HIS A 382 13.17 21.13 -15.47
CA HIS A 382 13.67 19.77 -15.69
C HIS A 382 12.79 18.89 -16.61
N VAL A 383 11.81 19.47 -17.29
CA VAL A 383 11.24 18.82 -18.49
C VAL A 383 12.08 19.26 -19.71
N ASN A 384 13.21 18.57 -19.88
CA ASN A 384 14.06 18.48 -21.08
C ASN A 384 14.08 19.70 -22.02
N VAL A 385 15.03 20.62 -21.79
CA VAL A 385 15.31 21.74 -22.73
C VAL A 385 16.59 21.51 -23.54
N ASP A 386 17.38 20.47 -23.25
CA ASP A 386 18.63 20.22 -23.98
C ASP A 386 18.63 18.87 -24.69
N ASN A 387 17.91 18.74 -25.83
CA ASN A 387 18.33 17.76 -26.84
C ASN A 387 17.87 18.11 -28.29
N PRO A 388 18.66 18.90 -29.05
CA PRO A 388 18.36 19.28 -30.43
C PRO A 388 18.69 18.19 -31.49
N GLY A 389 18.39 16.90 -31.24
CA GLY A 389 18.80 15.82 -32.15
C GLY A 389 17.98 14.53 -32.11
N MET A 390 16.80 14.50 -32.76
CA MET A 390 16.21 13.26 -33.28
C MET A 390 15.80 13.40 -34.76
N MET A 391 16.70 13.99 -35.55
CA MET A 391 16.85 13.64 -36.96
C MET A 391 17.54 12.27 -37.05
N ASN A 392 16.76 11.18 -36.97
CA ASN A 392 17.02 9.91 -37.67
C ASN A 392 15.84 8.93 -37.54
N ALA A 393 14.62 9.45 -37.71
CA ALA A 393 13.48 8.64 -38.14
C ALA A 393 13.48 8.53 -39.67
N MET A 394 14.40 7.75 -40.23
CA MET A 394 14.34 7.25 -41.61
C MET A 394 14.97 5.86 -41.69
N MET A 395 14.22 4.85 -41.25
CA MET A 395 14.13 3.54 -41.92
C MET A 395 12.83 2.87 -41.47
N MET A 396 11.77 3.13 -42.24
CA MET A 396 10.46 2.49 -42.11
C MET A 396 10.52 0.98 -42.39
N GLY A 397 9.67 0.24 -41.68
CA GLY A 397 8.72 -0.69 -42.30
C GLY A 397 9.20 -2.12 -42.59
N GLY A 398 8.77 -3.06 -41.74
CA GLY A 398 8.83 -4.48 -42.08
C GLY A 398 8.34 -5.44 -41.00
N MET A 399 7.09 -5.90 -41.16
CA MET A 399 6.58 -7.23 -40.77
C MET A 399 6.02 -7.45 -39.35
N MET A 400 4.74 -7.78 -39.37
CA MET A 400 3.96 -8.53 -38.36
C MET A 400 4.57 -9.89 -37.99
N ALA A 401 4.19 -10.35 -36.78
CA ALA A 401 4.10 -11.73 -36.31
C ALA A 401 5.39 -12.54 -36.11
N GLY A 402 5.66 -12.90 -34.86
CA GLY A 402 6.65 -13.93 -34.52
C GLY A 402 6.85 -14.04 -33.01
N MET A 403 6.59 -15.23 -32.47
CA MET A 403 6.92 -15.69 -31.12
C MET A 403 8.32 -15.31 -30.63
N GLY A 404 8.50 -15.27 -29.31
CA GLY A 404 9.78 -15.61 -28.69
C GLY A 404 10.18 -14.69 -27.56
N GLY A 405 10.24 -15.24 -26.35
CA GLY A 405 10.78 -14.57 -25.19
C GLY A 405 12.24 -14.16 -25.34
N GLY A 406 12.58 -13.09 -24.64
CA GLY A 406 13.94 -12.66 -24.36
C GLY A 406 13.89 -11.87 -23.08
N ALA A 407 14.41 -12.48 -22.01
CA ALA A 407 14.77 -11.76 -20.80
C ALA A 407 15.83 -10.70 -21.13
N SER A 408 15.75 -9.54 -20.50
CA SER A 408 16.89 -8.65 -20.37
C SER A 408 16.91 -8.06 -18.97
N ASP A 409 17.91 -8.51 -18.21
CA ASP A 409 18.46 -7.85 -17.04
C ASP A 409 18.81 -6.38 -17.33
N GLY A 410 18.82 -5.55 -16.28
CA GLY A 410 19.44 -4.22 -16.31
C GLY A 410 18.53 -3.13 -15.80
N ALA A 411 18.49 -2.99 -14.47
CA ALA A 411 18.09 -1.75 -13.84
C ALA A 411 19.10 -0.65 -14.21
N ASP A 412 18.70 0.26 -15.08
CA ASP A 412 19.28 1.60 -15.22
C ASP A 412 18.15 2.59 -15.54
N GLY A 413 17.49 3.03 -14.47
CA GLY A 413 17.55 4.44 -14.01
C GLY A 413 17.15 5.60 -14.91
N ALA A 414 16.99 5.44 -16.23
CA ALA A 414 16.44 6.49 -17.07
C ALA A 414 15.02 6.11 -17.43
N ASP A 415 14.07 6.84 -16.87
CA ASP A 415 12.79 7.04 -17.53
C ASP A 415 13.11 7.67 -18.90
N PRO A 416 13.09 6.92 -20.02
CA PRO A 416 13.47 7.45 -21.32
C PRO A 416 12.52 8.56 -21.78
N TRP A 417 11.44 8.77 -21.01
CA TRP A 417 10.28 9.57 -21.30
C TRP A 417 10.06 10.70 -20.26
N GLY A 418 10.84 10.76 -19.18
CA GLY A 418 10.73 11.82 -18.14
C GLY A 418 9.40 11.84 -17.36
N VAL A 419 8.64 10.74 -17.37
CA VAL A 419 7.27 10.47 -16.87
C VAL A 419 7.15 10.40 -15.33
N SER A 420 8.09 10.99 -14.59
CA SER A 420 8.08 10.96 -13.13
C SER A 420 7.23 12.10 -12.53
N ASP A 421 5.91 11.98 -12.59
CA ASP A 421 4.97 12.79 -11.79
C ASP A 421 5.01 12.30 -10.32
N ARG A 422 6.17 12.50 -9.67
CA ARG A 422 6.48 12.11 -8.27
C ARG A 422 6.07 13.26 -7.34
N PRO A 423 4.84 13.25 -6.77
CA PRO A 423 4.57 14.12 -5.63
C PRO A 423 5.56 13.79 -4.52
N LEU A 424 5.93 14.78 -3.70
CA LEU A 424 6.71 14.53 -2.48
C LEU A 424 6.02 13.42 -1.68
N ARG A 425 6.76 12.36 -1.34
CA ARG A 425 6.30 11.23 -0.53
C ARG A 425 7.28 11.01 0.59
N VAL A 426 6.78 10.73 1.79
CA VAL A 426 7.59 10.36 2.94
C VAL A 426 6.99 9.16 3.64
N ALA A 427 7.82 8.20 4.02
CA ALA A 427 7.42 6.99 4.72
C ALA A 427 8.49 6.56 5.73
N MET A 428 8.11 5.78 6.74
CA MET A 428 9.10 5.12 7.60
C MET A 428 9.62 3.85 6.94
N ARG A 429 10.93 3.61 7.03
CA ARG A 429 11.58 2.40 6.49
C ARG A 429 11.33 1.16 7.36
N TYR A 430 11.12 1.36 8.66
CA TYR A 430 10.80 0.32 9.64
C TYR A 430 9.48 0.66 10.31
N LEU A 431 8.52 -0.28 10.28
CA LEU A 431 7.22 -0.07 10.90
C LEU A 431 7.30 -0.37 12.40
N MET A 432 6.89 0.62 13.19
CA MET A 432 6.96 0.64 14.65
C MET A 432 5.58 0.66 15.32
N HIS A 433 4.49 0.72 14.55
CA HIS A 433 3.13 0.70 15.09
C HIS A 433 2.91 -0.50 16.02
N GLY A 434 2.48 -0.26 17.26
CA GLY A 434 2.26 -1.26 18.29
C GLY A 434 3.52 -1.73 19.02
N MET A 435 4.72 -1.29 18.63
CA MET A 435 5.97 -1.66 19.29
C MET A 435 6.03 -1.09 20.70
N ARG A 436 6.49 -1.88 21.67
CA ARG A 436 6.93 -1.36 22.96
C ARG A 436 8.38 -0.92 22.82
N ALA A 437 8.71 0.34 23.07
CA ALA A 437 10.06 0.88 22.98
C ALA A 437 10.57 1.36 24.34
N SER A 438 11.85 1.12 24.62
CA SER A 438 12.58 1.58 25.80
C SER A 438 13.99 1.99 25.39
N GLY A 439 14.58 2.92 26.11
CA GLY A 439 15.88 3.51 25.79
C GLY A 439 15.84 4.37 24.51
N GLU A 440 16.86 4.21 23.67
CA GLU A 440 16.98 4.84 22.34
C GLU A 440 16.16 4.10 21.29
N LEU A 441 15.31 4.85 20.58
CA LEU A 441 14.53 4.43 19.43
C LEU A 441 15.08 5.09 18.16
N GLU A 442 15.52 4.27 17.20
CA GLU A 442 15.95 4.75 15.89
C GLU A 442 14.77 4.82 14.91
N VAL A 443 14.56 5.99 14.32
CA VAL A 443 13.51 6.25 13.33
C VAL A 443 14.17 6.52 11.98
N LEU A 444 14.03 5.58 11.05
CA LEU A 444 14.55 5.69 9.69
C LEU A 444 13.41 6.01 8.73
N GLY A 445 13.57 7.07 7.94
CA GLY A 445 12.62 7.47 6.91
C GLY A 445 13.15 7.23 5.50
N HIS A 446 12.24 7.27 4.54
CA HIS A 446 12.51 7.36 3.12
C HIS A 446 11.64 8.46 2.53
N CYS A 447 12.24 9.34 1.74
CA CYS A 447 11.58 10.42 1.06
C CYS A 447 11.91 10.37 -0.44
N ASP A 448 10.88 10.49 -1.28
CA ASP A 448 11.00 10.57 -2.72
C ASP A 448 10.38 11.89 -3.21
N TRP A 449 11.04 12.55 -4.16
CA TRP A 449 10.64 13.85 -4.68
C TRP A 449 11.03 14.00 -6.16
N LEU A 450 10.59 15.09 -6.79
CA LEU A 450 10.85 15.37 -8.21
C LEU A 450 12.32 15.69 -8.47
N ALA A 451 12.90 15.06 -9.50
CA ALA A 451 14.28 15.23 -9.95
C ALA A 451 15.34 15.28 -8.82
N PRO A 452 15.50 14.24 -7.98
CA PRO A 452 16.39 14.26 -6.80
C PRO A 452 17.87 14.49 -7.11
N GLU A 453 18.26 14.24 -8.36
CA GLU A 453 19.61 14.48 -8.85
C GLU A 453 19.89 15.97 -9.08
N GLN A 454 18.85 16.77 -9.28
CA GLN A 454 18.94 18.19 -9.66
C GLN A 454 18.36 19.11 -8.57
N ALA A 455 17.27 18.69 -7.91
CA ALA A 455 16.61 19.45 -6.84
C ALA A 455 17.22 19.18 -5.44
N PRO A 456 17.21 20.16 -4.52
CA PRO A 456 17.64 19.95 -3.14
C PRO A 456 16.74 18.92 -2.44
N ALA A 457 17.32 18.15 -1.52
CA ALA A 457 16.54 17.22 -0.70
C ALA A 457 15.54 17.99 0.19
N PRO A 458 14.36 17.39 0.46
CA PRO A 458 13.38 17.97 1.35
C PRO A 458 13.88 18.02 2.80
N VAL A 459 13.36 18.98 3.57
CA VAL A 459 13.50 18.98 5.03
C VAL A 459 12.49 18.01 5.60
N VAL A 460 12.97 16.91 6.17
CA VAL A 460 12.15 15.95 6.89
C VAL A 460 12.23 16.23 8.38
N THR A 461 11.08 16.41 9.01
CA THR A 461 10.91 16.67 10.44
C THR A 461 10.28 15.46 11.10
N LEU A 462 10.88 14.99 12.18
CA LEU A 462 10.28 14.02 13.09
C LEU A 462 9.29 14.75 14.01
N LEU A 463 8.04 14.31 13.98
CA LEU A 463 7.00 14.72 14.91
C LEU A 463 6.79 13.62 15.96
N ILE A 464 6.76 14.01 17.23
CA ILE A 464 6.35 13.13 18.33
C ILE A 464 5.16 13.76 19.03
N ASN A 465 4.04 13.03 19.10
CA ASN A 465 2.76 13.55 19.61
C ASN A 465 2.32 14.85 18.91
N GLY A 466 2.58 14.96 17.61
CA GLY A 466 2.28 16.15 16.79
C GLY A 466 3.30 17.29 16.89
N GLU A 467 4.22 17.24 17.86
CA GLU A 467 5.21 18.30 18.07
C GLU A 467 6.52 18.02 17.31
N PRO A 468 7.12 19.01 16.63
CA PRO A 468 8.39 18.83 15.94
C PRO A 468 9.54 18.68 16.93
N VAL A 469 10.28 17.58 16.81
CA VAL A 469 11.39 17.25 17.72
C VAL A 469 12.76 17.47 17.06
N MET A 470 12.93 17.00 15.82
CA MET A 470 14.18 17.07 15.08
C MET A 470 13.89 17.22 13.58
N SER A 471 14.79 17.87 12.84
CA SER A 471 14.69 18.01 11.38
C SER A 471 16.02 17.72 10.71
N GLN A 472 15.97 17.14 9.51
CA GLN A 472 17.12 16.85 8.66
C GLN A 472 16.76 17.10 7.20
N ARG A 473 17.68 17.65 6.43
CA ARG A 473 17.52 17.75 4.97
C ARG A 473 18.05 16.47 4.32
N SER A 474 17.20 15.53 3.94
CA SER A 474 17.65 14.19 3.48
C SER A 474 16.56 13.41 2.76
N GLY A 475 16.94 12.62 1.76
CA GLY A 475 16.08 11.60 1.15
C GLY A 475 15.96 10.31 1.97
N SER A 476 16.87 10.10 2.92
CA SER A 476 16.91 8.96 3.84
C SER A 476 17.20 9.43 5.27
N PRO A 477 16.27 10.19 5.90
CA PRO A 477 16.50 10.77 7.21
C PRO A 477 16.60 9.69 8.29
N ARG A 478 17.45 9.94 9.29
CA ARG A 478 17.71 9.01 10.40
C ARG A 478 17.67 9.78 11.71
N PHE A 479 16.69 9.51 12.57
CA PHE A 479 16.56 10.17 13.87
C PHE A 479 16.81 9.17 15.00
N ILE A 480 17.30 9.68 16.13
CA ILE A 480 17.44 8.92 17.37
C ILE A 480 16.63 9.62 18.45
N VAL A 481 15.68 8.89 19.02
CA VAL A 481 14.73 9.38 20.00
C VAL A 481 14.99 8.68 21.32
N ASP A 482 15.20 9.44 22.38
CA ASP A 482 15.27 8.88 23.72
C ASP A 482 13.90 8.73 24.38
N THR A 483 13.85 7.88 25.40
CA THR A 483 12.66 7.63 26.23
C THR A 483 11.99 8.89 26.79
N PRO A 484 12.69 9.98 27.21
CA PRO A 484 12.01 11.21 27.66
C PRO A 484 11.20 11.94 26.58
N HIS A 485 11.44 11.70 25.29
CA HIS A 485 10.56 12.21 24.23
C HIS A 485 9.24 11.44 24.14
N LEU A 486 9.18 10.22 24.68
CA LEU A 486 8.00 9.37 24.66
C LEU A 486 7.18 9.60 25.93
N SER A 487 5.85 9.72 25.78
CA SER A 487 4.91 9.77 26.90
C SER A 487 4.91 8.44 27.68
N ARG A 488 4.48 8.47 28.95
CA ARG A 488 4.58 7.33 29.89
C ARG A 488 3.78 6.07 29.52
N ALA A 489 2.94 6.10 28.48
CA ALA A 489 2.14 4.92 28.09
C ALA A 489 1.98 4.75 26.57
N ARG A 490 1.86 5.85 25.82
CA ARG A 490 1.55 5.82 24.39
C ARG A 490 2.04 7.11 23.72
N SER A 491 2.90 6.97 22.72
CA SER A 491 3.38 8.11 21.91
C SER A 491 3.08 7.88 20.44
N THR A 492 2.82 8.95 19.72
CA THR A 492 2.71 8.90 18.26
C THR A 492 3.98 9.43 17.61
N ILE A 493 4.38 8.81 16.50
CA ILE A 493 5.56 9.14 15.72
C ILE A 493 5.11 9.35 14.27
N GLN A 494 5.51 10.47 13.68
CA GLN A 494 5.21 10.81 12.30
C GLN A 494 6.38 11.54 11.65
N LEU A 495 6.55 11.39 10.34
CA LEU A 495 7.51 12.17 9.55
C LEU A 495 6.74 13.21 8.74
N ARG A 496 7.25 14.44 8.68
CA ARG A 496 6.76 15.50 7.78
C ARG A 496 7.88 15.92 6.85
N ALA A 497 7.69 15.80 5.55
CA ALA A 497 8.64 16.29 4.55
C ALA A 497 8.14 17.62 3.97
N CYS A 498 9.03 18.60 3.83
CA CYS A 498 8.76 19.90 3.21
C CYS A 498 9.83 20.24 2.17
N LEU A 499 9.41 20.64 0.98
CA LEU A 499 10.29 21.21 -0.06
C LEU A 499 10.53 22.70 0.22
N ASP A 500 11.59 23.26 -0.38
CA ASP A 500 11.89 24.70 -0.28
C ASP A 500 10.82 25.58 -0.94
N THR A 501 9.97 25.00 -1.78
CA THR A 501 8.78 25.64 -2.36
C THR A 501 7.62 25.83 -1.37
N GLY A 502 7.71 25.21 -0.19
CA GLY A 502 6.64 25.17 0.81
C GLY A 502 5.63 24.03 0.64
N TYR A 503 5.80 23.16 -0.38
CA TYR A 503 4.99 21.94 -0.50
C TYR A 503 5.39 20.93 0.58
N GLU A 504 4.42 20.44 1.35
CA GLU A 504 4.65 19.48 2.43
C GLU A 504 3.74 18.26 2.35
N THR A 505 4.19 17.16 2.96
CA THR A 505 3.44 15.91 3.12
C THR A 505 3.85 15.23 4.43
N THR A 506 3.02 14.32 4.94
CA THR A 506 3.29 13.57 6.17
C THR A 506 3.16 12.08 5.95
N SER A 507 3.97 11.29 6.67
CA SER A 507 3.82 9.84 6.73
C SER A 507 2.57 9.47 7.51
N VAL A 508 2.16 8.21 7.43
CA VAL A 508 1.17 7.64 8.36
C VAL A 508 1.71 7.74 9.79
N GLU A 509 0.85 8.17 10.72
CA GLU A 509 1.17 8.25 12.14
C GLU A 509 1.27 6.84 12.75
N GLN A 510 2.36 6.55 13.46
CA GLN A 510 2.61 5.26 14.10
C GLN A 510 2.60 5.38 15.62
N VAL A 511 2.02 4.38 16.28
CA VAL A 511 1.88 4.37 17.74
C VAL A 511 2.98 3.51 18.34
N VAL A 512 3.75 4.06 19.27
CA VAL A 512 4.76 3.34 20.07
C VAL A 512 4.34 3.37 21.53
N LEU A 513 4.51 2.25 22.22
CA LEU A 513 4.16 2.07 23.63
C LEU A 513 5.43 2.12 24.48
N VAL A 514 5.35 2.63 25.71
CA VAL A 514 6.44 2.52 26.68
C VAL A 514 6.15 1.34 27.61
N PRO A 515 7.09 0.42 27.87
CA PRO A 515 6.88 -0.69 28.79
C PRO A 515 6.67 -0.20 30.24
N LEU A 516 5.93 -1.01 31.01
CA LEU A 516 5.64 -0.71 32.41
C LEU A 516 6.92 -0.75 33.25
N GLY A 517 7.07 0.22 34.16
CA GLY A 517 8.19 0.28 35.10
C GLY A 517 9.41 1.06 34.61
N VAL A 518 9.46 1.46 33.33
CA VAL A 518 10.51 2.35 32.83
C VAL A 518 10.24 3.79 33.29
N ASP A 519 11.24 4.42 33.93
CA ASP A 519 11.12 5.81 34.37
C ASP A 519 11.13 6.76 33.17
N THR A 520 10.13 7.62 33.14
CA THR A 520 9.85 8.61 32.10
C THR A 520 9.64 9.98 32.76
N ALA A 521 10.44 10.29 33.78
CA ALA A 521 10.44 11.60 34.47
C ALA A 521 10.42 12.76 33.45
N PRO A 522 9.35 13.58 33.41
CA PRO A 522 9.20 14.68 32.44
C PRO A 522 10.28 15.78 32.60
N ASP A 523 10.95 15.79 33.74
CA ASP A 523 12.03 16.68 34.14
C ASP A 523 13.41 16.24 33.60
N ARG A 524 13.52 15.05 33.00
CA ARG A 524 14.75 14.60 32.34
C ARG A 524 14.81 15.14 30.91
N ARG A 525 15.85 15.94 30.62
CA ARG A 525 16.12 16.46 29.27
C ARG A 525 16.50 15.29 28.35
N ALA A 526 15.95 15.27 27.14
CA ALA A 526 16.36 14.31 26.11
C ALA A 526 17.76 14.62 25.53
N ARG A 527 18.51 13.60 25.13
CA ARG A 527 19.84 13.80 24.54
C ARG A 527 19.74 14.48 23.18
N GLN A 528 20.75 15.29 22.88
CA GLN A 528 20.92 15.88 21.57
C GLN A 528 21.47 14.83 20.59
N PHE A 529 20.80 14.73 19.46
CA PHE A 529 21.29 14.03 18.28
C PHE A 529 21.28 15.02 17.11
N ALA A 530 22.44 15.26 16.52
CA ALA A 530 22.59 16.14 15.37
C ALA A 530 23.23 15.37 14.21
N ARG A 531 22.57 15.34 13.06
CA ARG A 531 23.08 14.72 11.84
C ARG A 531 23.13 15.76 10.73
N PHE A 532 24.32 15.91 10.15
CA PHE A 532 24.60 16.82 9.05
C PHE A 532 24.86 15.99 7.80
N THR A 533 23.91 16.00 6.89
CA THR A 533 24.01 15.34 5.59
C THR A 533 24.74 16.23 4.59
N VAL A 534 25.12 15.66 3.46
CA VAL A 534 25.68 16.43 2.33
C VAL A 534 24.73 17.47 1.73
N HIS A 535 23.44 17.45 2.09
CA HIS A 535 22.46 18.43 1.63
C HIS A 535 22.42 19.69 2.48
N ASP A 536 23.04 19.68 3.67
CA ASP A 536 23.05 20.83 4.57
C ASP A 536 23.98 21.95 4.06
N THR A 537 23.52 23.20 4.19
CA THR A 537 24.22 24.39 3.67
C THR A 537 25.55 24.69 4.37
N GLY A 538 25.85 23.97 5.46
CA GLY A 538 27.10 24.13 6.21
C GLY A 538 28.34 23.61 5.47
N TRP A 539 28.19 22.77 4.45
CA TRP A 539 29.31 22.20 3.70
C TRP A 539 29.93 23.20 2.70
N SER A 540 31.27 23.31 2.69
CA SER A 540 31.99 24.00 1.61
C SER A 540 32.21 23.02 0.45
N LEU A 541 31.41 23.16 -0.61
CA LEU A 541 31.34 22.21 -1.71
C LEU A 541 32.46 22.45 -2.74
N THR A 542 33.66 21.96 -2.48
CA THR A 542 34.76 21.91 -3.47
C THR A 542 34.93 20.47 -3.94
N ASN A 543 34.72 20.23 -5.25
CA ASN A 543 34.73 18.96 -5.99
C ASN A 543 33.42 18.15 -5.92
N GLN A 544 32.55 18.34 -6.92
CA GLN A 544 31.29 17.62 -7.07
C GLN A 544 31.38 16.55 -8.14
N GLY A 545 31.32 15.28 -7.73
CA GLY A 545 30.71 14.21 -8.50
C GLY A 545 29.46 13.75 -7.75
N PHE A 546 28.28 13.96 -8.34
CA PHE A 546 27.00 13.57 -7.74
C PHE A 546 26.44 12.33 -8.43
N SER A 547 26.86 11.17 -7.96
CA SER A 547 26.07 9.97 -8.15
C SER A 547 26.38 9.03 -6.99
N ASN A 548 25.36 8.60 -6.26
CA ASN A 548 25.47 7.41 -5.43
C ASN A 548 25.06 6.20 -6.29
N PRO A 549 26.00 5.48 -6.94
CA PRO A 549 25.65 4.35 -7.80
C PRO A 549 25.14 3.15 -7.00
N HIS A 550 25.28 3.15 -5.67
CA HIS A 550 25.01 1.98 -4.83
C HIS A 550 23.75 2.10 -3.98
N TYR A 551 23.20 3.31 -3.80
CA TYR A 551 22.05 3.54 -2.93
C TYR A 551 21.01 4.48 -3.55
N PRO A 552 19.87 3.96 -4.04
CA PRO A 552 18.85 4.78 -4.72
C PRO A 552 18.08 5.73 -3.79
N SER A 553 18.14 5.52 -2.46
CA SER A 553 17.37 6.30 -1.47
C SER A 553 18.06 7.58 -1.00
N GLU A 554 19.39 7.68 -1.12
CA GLU A 554 20.13 8.93 -0.94
C GLU A 554 21.06 9.11 -2.15
N ARG A 555 20.61 9.93 -3.11
CA ARG A 555 21.21 10.00 -4.45
C ARG A 555 22.49 10.83 -4.54
N ARG A 556 22.92 11.43 -3.43
CA ARG A 556 24.11 12.29 -3.35
C ARG A 556 25.02 11.88 -2.19
N ALA A 557 26.32 11.96 -2.44
CA ALA A 557 27.39 11.82 -1.45
C ALA A 557 28.53 12.79 -1.81
N LEU A 558 29.34 13.17 -0.84
CA LEU A 558 30.62 13.85 -1.07
C LEU A 558 31.59 12.80 -1.58
N THR A 559 32.13 13.02 -2.77
CA THR A 559 33.00 12.07 -3.46
C THR A 559 34.43 12.59 -3.46
N PHE A 560 35.33 11.82 -2.86
CA PHE A 560 36.76 12.05 -2.90
C PHE A 560 37.40 11.02 -3.83
N ASN A 561 37.79 11.48 -5.02
CA ASN A 561 38.56 10.67 -5.99
C ASN A 561 40.08 10.82 -5.80
N SER A 562 40.49 11.69 -4.87
CA SER A 562 41.89 11.88 -4.51
C SER A 562 41.99 12.51 -3.13
N GLU A 563 43.20 12.55 -2.56
CA GLU A 563 43.47 13.28 -1.31
C GLU A 563 42.87 14.69 -1.37
N GLY A 564 42.08 15.02 -0.36
CA GLY A 564 41.23 16.20 -0.37
C GLY A 564 40.57 16.45 0.97
N GLU A 565 39.98 17.63 1.10
CA GLU A 565 39.38 18.11 2.35
C GLU A 565 38.01 18.75 2.08
N ALA A 566 37.02 18.41 2.92
CA ALA A 566 35.73 19.09 2.98
C ALA A 566 35.53 19.73 4.35
N LEU A 567 34.93 20.92 4.39
CA LEU A 567 34.61 21.64 5.62
C LEU A 567 33.10 21.64 5.85
N LEU A 568 32.67 21.35 7.08
CA LEU A 568 31.29 21.48 7.56
C LEU A 568 31.22 22.53 8.65
N THR A 569 30.41 23.57 8.45
CA THR A 569 30.13 24.60 9.46
C THR A 569 29.00 24.14 10.38
N LEU A 570 29.28 24.11 11.69
CA LEU A 570 28.31 23.70 12.69
C LEU A 570 27.58 24.90 13.29
N PRO A 571 26.33 24.72 13.79
CA PRO A 571 25.61 25.76 14.53
C PRO A 571 26.42 26.29 15.73
N PRO A 572 26.43 27.61 16.00
CA PRO A 572 27.17 28.17 17.11
C PRO A 572 26.72 27.66 18.49
N ASP A 573 25.44 27.33 18.63
CA ASP A 573 24.78 26.88 19.84
C ASP A 573 24.90 25.37 20.10
N LEU A 574 25.26 24.56 19.11
CA LEU A 574 25.54 23.13 19.28
C LEU A 574 26.83 22.94 20.09
N ALA A 575 26.74 22.74 21.41
CA ALA A 575 27.89 22.62 22.29
C ALA A 575 27.72 21.48 23.31
N GLY A 576 28.84 20.93 23.79
CA GLY A 576 28.86 19.79 24.70
C GLY A 576 29.81 18.68 24.25
N ASP A 577 29.70 17.51 24.87
CA ASP A 577 30.52 16.33 24.57
C ASP A 577 29.74 15.34 23.69
N PHE A 578 30.34 14.95 22.57
CA PHE A 578 29.70 14.10 21.58
C PHE A 578 30.58 12.91 21.16
N ASP A 579 29.96 11.77 20.89
CA ASP A 579 30.54 10.72 20.06
C ASP A 579 30.23 11.05 18.58
N LEU A 580 31.24 10.97 17.70
CA LEU A 580 31.15 11.30 16.28
C LEU A 580 31.18 10.03 15.42
N GLU A 581 30.20 9.91 14.53
CA GLU A 581 30.14 8.92 13.47
C GLU A 581 30.18 9.59 12.09
N ILE A 582 30.84 8.92 11.13
CA ILE A 582 30.80 9.27 9.72
C ILE A 582 30.06 8.17 8.95
N GLU A 583 29.04 8.53 8.19
CA GLU A 583 28.35 7.61 7.28
C GLU A 583 29.04 7.65 5.92
N ALA A 584 29.71 6.55 5.56
CA ALA A 584 30.59 6.52 4.40
C ALA A 584 30.73 5.11 3.80
N TRP A 585 31.21 5.07 2.57
CA TRP A 585 31.62 3.87 1.85
C TRP A 585 32.95 4.10 1.14
N GLY A 586 33.78 3.07 1.13
CA GLY A 586 35.10 3.12 0.54
C GLY A 586 35.25 2.11 -0.58
N GLU A 587 35.78 2.54 -1.72
CA GLU A 587 36.26 1.63 -2.75
C GLU A 587 37.66 1.14 -2.34
N ALA A 588 37.79 -0.15 -2.09
CA ALA A 588 39.06 -0.72 -1.64
C ALA A 588 39.94 -1.11 -2.83
N PHE A 589 41.04 -0.36 -3.00
CA PHE A 589 42.14 -0.71 -3.89
C PHE A 589 43.46 -0.73 -3.11
N GLU A 590 44.09 -1.91 -3.00
CA GLU A 590 45.23 -2.17 -2.10
C GLU A 590 45.00 -1.72 -0.64
N GLY A 591 43.77 -1.88 -0.15
CA GLY A 591 43.33 -1.47 1.18
C GLY A 591 42.21 -0.42 1.14
N PRO A 592 41.52 -0.19 2.27
CA PRO A 592 40.43 0.78 2.37
C PRO A 592 40.92 2.24 2.32
N PRO A 593 40.07 3.18 1.87
CA PRO A 593 40.31 4.60 2.10
C PRO A 593 40.30 4.95 3.59
N ARG A 594 41.15 5.89 3.97
CA ARG A 594 41.32 6.39 5.33
C ARG A 594 40.85 7.82 5.42
N VAL A 595 39.92 8.07 6.35
CA VAL A 595 39.39 9.40 6.63
C VAL A 595 39.93 9.92 7.96
N ARG A 596 40.19 11.24 8.03
CA ARG A 596 40.45 11.97 9.27
C ARG A 596 39.37 13.01 9.50
N VAL A 597 38.93 13.15 10.74
CA VAL A 597 38.02 14.24 11.14
C VAL A 597 38.68 15.13 12.18
N GLU A 598 38.61 16.44 12.00
CA GLU A 598 39.18 17.46 12.89
C GLU A 598 38.14 18.53 13.25
N VAL A 599 38.21 19.09 14.46
CA VAL A 599 37.49 20.32 14.83
C VAL A 599 38.36 21.53 14.55
N LEU A 600 37.77 22.57 13.94
CA LEU A 600 38.35 23.89 13.74
C LEU A 600 37.60 24.94 14.56
N THR A 601 38.32 25.62 15.45
CA THR A 601 37.79 26.74 16.26
C THR A 601 38.53 28.04 15.95
N PRO A 602 37.85 29.21 15.88
CA PRO A 602 38.53 30.51 15.78
C PRO A 602 39.53 30.70 16.94
N PRO A 603 40.77 31.16 16.68
CA PRO A 603 41.27 31.79 15.45
C PRO A 603 41.90 30.84 14.40
N GLY A 604 41.77 29.51 14.53
CA GLY A 604 42.27 28.54 13.54
C GLY A 604 42.85 27.25 14.10
N ASP A 605 42.65 26.96 15.38
CA ASP A 605 43.17 25.75 16.01
C ASP A 605 42.48 24.51 15.43
N ARG A 606 43.29 23.53 15.00
CA ARG A 606 42.84 22.21 14.54
C ARG A 606 43.08 21.17 15.63
N VAL A 607 42.02 20.48 16.03
CA VAL A 607 42.10 19.37 16.98
C VAL A 607 41.61 18.11 16.29
N ALA A 608 42.49 17.13 16.12
CA ALA A 608 42.14 15.83 15.56
C ALA A 608 41.18 15.09 16.49
N ILE A 609 40.07 14.62 15.91
CA ILE A 609 39.08 13.78 16.61
C ILE A 609 39.48 12.31 16.47
N GLY A 610 39.81 11.89 15.25
CA GLY A 610 40.23 10.51 14.96
C GLY A 610 40.47 10.26 13.48
N GLU A 611 41.06 9.09 13.20
CA GLU A 611 41.22 8.53 11.85
C GLU A 611 40.50 7.19 11.77
N ARG A 612 39.92 6.86 10.61
CA ARG A 612 39.18 5.63 10.39
C ARG A 612 39.41 5.09 8.98
N ASP A 613 39.67 3.79 8.88
CA ASP A 613 39.63 3.07 7.61
C ASP A 613 38.15 2.75 7.27
N ILE A 614 37.71 3.12 6.06
CA ILE A 614 36.33 2.96 5.60
C ILE A 614 36.21 1.74 4.68
N PRO A 615 35.40 0.74 5.05
CA PRO A 615 35.25 -0.51 4.30
C PRO A 615 34.34 -0.37 3.05
N THR A 616 34.28 -1.45 2.27
CA THR A 616 33.45 -1.57 1.04
C THR A 616 31.96 -1.82 1.30
N TRP A 617 31.46 -1.46 2.48
CA TRP A 617 30.03 -1.49 2.81
C TRP A 617 29.60 -0.14 3.36
N TRP A 618 28.35 0.21 3.04
CA TRP A 618 27.79 1.52 3.36
C TRP A 618 27.20 1.54 4.76
N GLY A 619 27.57 2.54 5.57
CA GLY A 619 26.91 2.78 6.84
C GLY A 619 27.74 3.64 7.81
N PRO A 620 27.30 3.72 9.08
CA PRO A 620 27.94 4.55 10.09
C PRO A 620 29.24 3.90 10.61
N HIS A 621 30.29 4.72 10.70
CA HIS A 621 31.60 4.34 11.24
C HIS A 621 31.99 5.29 12.38
N PRO A 622 32.19 4.80 13.61
CA PRO A 622 32.67 5.61 14.72
C PRO A 622 34.08 6.15 14.44
N VAL A 623 34.26 7.47 14.58
CA VAL A 623 35.55 8.13 14.35
C VAL A 623 36.24 8.46 15.67
N GLY A 624 35.51 9.05 16.63
CA GLY A 624 36.08 9.45 17.91
C GLY A 624 35.16 10.33 18.75
N ARG A 625 35.71 10.84 19.86
CA ARG A 625 35.02 11.72 20.81
C ARG A 625 35.42 13.15 20.58
N VAL A 626 34.47 14.07 20.70
CA VAL A 626 34.71 15.50 20.49
C VAL A 626 33.99 16.36 21.52
N HIS A 627 34.70 17.34 22.06
CA HIS A 627 34.10 18.44 22.82
C HIS A 627 33.88 19.62 21.88
N LEU A 628 32.63 20.07 21.77
CA LEU A 628 32.25 21.20 20.92
C LEU A 628 32.02 22.45 21.79
N PRO A 629 32.79 23.54 21.58
CA PRO A 629 32.59 24.78 22.33
C PRO A 629 31.37 25.55 21.82
N VAL A 630 30.85 26.44 22.68
CA VAL A 630 29.88 27.46 22.29
C VAL A 630 30.55 28.46 21.35
N GLY A 631 29.86 28.85 20.28
CA GLY A 631 30.34 29.80 19.27
C GLY A 631 30.69 29.15 17.92
N PRO A 632 31.18 29.95 16.96
CA PRO A 632 31.49 29.49 15.61
C PRO A 632 32.55 28.38 15.62
N LYS A 633 32.30 27.30 14.89
CA LYS A 633 33.20 26.14 14.77
C LYS A 633 32.91 25.36 13.49
N ARG A 634 33.90 24.61 13.02
CA ARG A 634 33.78 23.78 11.81
C ARG A 634 34.34 22.38 12.07
N LEU A 635 33.86 21.40 11.33
CA LEU A 635 34.49 20.09 11.17
C LEU A 635 35.20 20.03 9.83
N THR A 636 36.33 19.37 9.81
CA THR A 636 37.08 19.04 8.61
C THR A 636 37.01 17.53 8.39
N VAL A 637 36.73 17.09 7.17
CA VAL A 637 36.81 15.69 6.73
C VAL A 637 37.88 15.58 5.65
N SER A 638 38.93 14.81 5.89
CA SER A 638 40.07 14.66 4.97
C SER A 638 40.24 13.21 4.52
N PHE A 639 40.40 13.00 3.22
CA PHE A 639 40.83 11.71 2.65
C PHE A 639 42.36 11.66 2.60
N LEU A 640 42.98 10.64 3.21
CA LEU A 640 44.41 10.65 3.57
C LEU A 640 45.34 9.72 2.78
N ASN A 641 44.80 8.75 2.04
CA ASN A 641 45.63 7.66 1.50
C ASN A 641 45.19 7.26 0.10
N ASP A 642 44.94 8.25 -0.75
CA ASP A 642 44.56 8.00 -2.14
C ASP A 642 45.55 7.11 -2.88
N ARG A 643 45.02 6.30 -3.80
CA ARG A 643 45.84 5.42 -4.64
C ARG A 643 45.08 5.03 -5.90
N TRP A 644 45.61 5.47 -7.05
CA TRP A 644 45.06 5.17 -8.37
C TRP A 644 46.02 4.33 -9.23
N ASP A 645 45.47 3.37 -9.98
CA ASP A 645 46.14 2.63 -11.05
C ASP A 645 45.23 2.56 -12.30
N PRO A 646 45.70 2.99 -13.49
CA PRO A 646 44.88 3.07 -14.70
C PRO A 646 44.31 1.73 -15.18
N ASP A 647 44.97 0.60 -14.87
CA ASP A 647 44.56 -0.74 -15.31
C ASP A 647 43.80 -1.50 -14.21
N ARG A 648 43.86 -1.06 -12.95
CA ARG A 648 43.34 -1.80 -11.79
C ARG A 648 42.28 -1.08 -10.97
N GLY A 649 42.07 0.22 -11.20
CA GLY A 649 41.05 1.02 -10.53
C GLY A 649 41.61 2.06 -9.57
N ASP A 650 40.72 2.66 -8.77
CA ASP A 650 41.03 3.75 -7.85
C ASP A 650 40.59 3.43 -6.41
N ARG A 651 41.10 4.21 -5.46
CA ARG A 651 40.66 4.22 -4.07
C ARG A 651 39.80 5.46 -3.81
N ASN A 652 38.49 5.30 -3.97
CA ASN A 652 37.54 6.38 -3.77
C ASN A 652 36.88 6.34 -2.39
N LEU A 653 36.59 7.52 -1.83
CA LEU A 653 35.82 7.67 -0.60
C LEU A 653 34.52 8.44 -0.87
N LEU A 654 33.39 7.88 -0.46
CA LEU A 654 32.09 8.53 -0.52
C LEU A 654 31.58 8.77 0.91
N VAL A 655 31.16 10.00 1.22
CA VAL A 655 30.64 10.41 2.53
C VAL A 655 29.22 10.96 2.41
N GLN A 656 28.28 10.46 3.21
CA GLN A 656 26.87 10.87 3.19
C GLN A 656 26.50 11.84 4.32
N SER A 657 27.05 11.61 5.51
CA SER A 657 26.71 12.42 6.67
C SER A 657 27.74 12.32 7.79
N ILE A 658 27.73 13.33 8.67
CA ILE A 658 28.33 13.27 10.00
C ILE A 658 27.20 13.27 11.03
N ALA A 659 27.25 12.34 11.98
CA ALA A 659 26.32 12.29 13.09
C ALA A 659 27.06 12.50 14.43
N LEU A 660 26.44 13.28 15.31
CA LEU A 660 26.92 13.61 16.65
C LEU A 660 25.88 13.15 17.67
N TYR A 661 26.34 12.34 18.63
CA TYR A 661 25.52 11.80 19.71
C TYR A 661 25.98 12.39 21.03
N GLU A 662 25.10 13.12 21.72
CA GLU A 662 25.44 13.70 23.02
C GLU A 662 25.74 12.61 24.04
N ARG A 663 26.88 12.76 24.72
CA ARG A 663 27.26 11.88 25.82
C ARG A 663 26.67 12.36 27.13
N LEU A 664 26.17 11.43 27.93
CA LEU A 664 25.80 11.71 29.31
C LEU A 664 27.05 12.02 30.14
N ALA A 665 26.98 13.08 30.95
CA ALA A 665 28.04 13.50 31.85
C ALA A 665 28.23 12.53 33.04
N GLU A 666 27.18 11.79 33.42
CA GLU A 666 27.21 10.78 34.48
C GLU A 666 26.85 9.38 33.93
N PRO A 667 27.48 8.30 34.44
CA PRO A 667 27.13 6.93 34.06
C PRO A 667 25.72 6.58 34.50
N ASP A 668 25.03 5.77 33.70
CA ASP A 668 23.74 5.22 34.06
C ASP A 668 23.85 4.29 35.29
N ARG A 669 22.95 4.46 36.24
CA ARG A 669 22.88 3.70 37.50
C ARG A 669 21.50 3.08 37.74
N THR A 670 20.56 3.29 36.82
CA THR A 670 19.22 2.73 36.94
C THR A 670 19.30 1.26 36.51
N PRO A 671 18.85 0.31 37.33
CA PRO A 671 18.79 -1.08 36.89
C PRO A 671 17.64 -1.28 35.89
N PRO A 672 17.82 -2.15 34.88
CA PRO A 672 16.78 -2.44 33.92
C PRO A 672 15.57 -3.13 34.57
N THR A 673 14.42 -3.09 33.92
CA THR A 673 13.19 -3.78 34.33
C THR A 673 12.93 -5.03 33.50
N VAL A 674 12.26 -6.02 34.10
CA VAL A 674 11.84 -7.25 33.42
C VAL A 674 10.44 -7.66 33.88
N VAL A 675 9.54 -7.90 32.92
CA VAL A 675 8.15 -8.30 33.19
C VAL A 675 7.80 -9.54 32.36
N TRP A 676 7.41 -10.63 33.01
CA TRP A 676 6.97 -11.85 32.35
C TRP A 676 5.68 -11.67 31.55
N ARG A 677 5.63 -12.23 30.34
CA ARG A 677 4.44 -12.37 29.50
C ARG A 677 4.09 -13.82 29.21
N TYR A 678 5.10 -14.67 29.01
CA TYR A 678 4.98 -16.09 28.75
C TYR A 678 6.28 -16.82 29.15
N PRO A 679 6.24 -18.04 29.69
CA PRO A 679 5.05 -18.84 30.01
C PRO A 679 4.35 -18.42 31.31
N GLU A 680 3.15 -18.96 31.53
CA GLU A 680 2.55 -19.04 32.86
C GLU A 680 3.36 -19.95 33.80
N ASP A 681 3.23 -19.73 35.11
CA ASP A 681 3.87 -20.58 36.13
C ASP A 681 3.28 -22.00 36.10
N GLY A 682 4.14 -23.01 36.19
CA GLY A 682 3.77 -24.42 36.10
C GLY A 682 3.50 -24.93 34.68
N ALA A 683 3.89 -24.17 33.64
CA ALA A 683 3.69 -24.57 32.24
C ALA A 683 4.38 -25.90 31.91
N ARG A 684 3.70 -26.73 31.10
CA ARG A 684 4.19 -28.04 30.67
C ARG A 684 4.70 -27.94 29.23
N MET A 685 5.96 -28.27 29.02
CA MET A 685 6.67 -27.99 27.77
C MET A 685 7.34 -29.25 27.22
N TRP A 686 7.45 -29.35 25.90
CA TRP A 686 8.09 -30.48 25.24
C TRP A 686 9.00 -29.99 24.12
N ARG A 687 10.28 -30.37 24.20
CA ARG A 687 11.30 -30.25 23.15
C ARG A 687 11.72 -28.81 22.75
N GLU A 688 10.77 -27.97 22.34
CA GLU A 688 10.98 -26.56 22.06
C GLU A 688 9.80 -25.71 22.54
N ASP A 689 10.10 -24.51 23.04
CA ASP A 689 9.11 -23.53 23.51
C ASP A 689 9.72 -22.13 23.45
N ALA A 690 9.09 -21.11 24.04
CA ALA A 690 9.64 -19.75 24.10
C ALA A 690 9.48 -19.10 25.48
N VAL A 691 10.23 -18.04 25.71
CA VAL A 691 10.01 -17.11 26.82
C VAL A 691 9.74 -15.73 26.24
N VAL A 692 8.68 -15.07 26.70
CA VAL A 692 8.37 -13.70 26.33
C VAL A 692 8.40 -12.82 27.57
N VAL A 693 9.21 -11.77 27.52
CA VAL A 693 9.32 -10.75 28.56
C VAL A 693 9.29 -9.36 27.97
N ASP A 694 8.78 -8.38 28.71
CA ASP A 694 9.09 -6.97 28.44
C ASP A 694 10.32 -6.61 29.27
N ALA A 695 11.45 -6.39 28.60
CA ALA A 695 12.69 -5.90 29.20
C ALA A 695 12.93 -4.46 28.77
N GLY A 696 13.01 -3.53 29.72
CA GLY A 696 13.12 -2.10 29.41
C GLY A 696 13.98 -1.32 30.40
N ASP A 697 14.53 -0.20 29.94
CA ASP A 697 15.49 0.63 30.66
C ASP A 697 15.32 2.10 30.24
N ASP A 698 15.78 3.05 31.06
CA ASP A 698 15.71 4.50 30.80
C ASP A 698 16.73 4.97 29.76
N VAL A 699 17.87 4.28 29.60
CA VAL A 699 18.90 4.61 28.61
C VAL A 699 18.97 3.54 27.51
N ALA A 700 19.32 2.29 27.85
CA ALA A 700 19.39 1.18 26.90
C ALA A 700 19.62 -0.16 27.59
N THR A 701 18.76 -1.14 27.29
CA THR A 701 19.07 -2.55 27.62
C THR A 701 20.23 -3.05 26.75
N GLY A 702 21.18 -3.78 27.35
CA GLY A 702 22.37 -4.31 26.68
C GLY A 702 22.28 -5.80 26.34
N GLN A 703 21.87 -6.65 27.29
CA GLN A 703 21.76 -8.10 27.13
C GLN A 703 20.56 -8.67 27.88
N VAL A 704 19.87 -9.64 27.29
CA VAL A 704 18.78 -10.40 27.92
C VAL A 704 19.11 -11.88 27.86
N ASP A 705 19.43 -12.50 28.98
CA ASP A 705 19.79 -13.91 29.10
C ASP A 705 18.66 -14.74 29.70
N LEU A 706 18.45 -15.94 29.14
CA LEU A 706 17.58 -16.97 29.70
C LEU A 706 18.40 -17.97 30.51
N LEU A 707 17.96 -18.26 31.72
CA LEU A 707 18.57 -19.24 32.63
C LEU A 707 17.58 -20.39 32.88
N ILE A 708 18.11 -21.62 32.92
CA ILE A 708 17.42 -22.83 33.37
C ILE A 708 18.20 -23.35 34.58
N ASP A 709 17.55 -23.46 35.74
CA ASP A 709 18.16 -23.85 37.01
C ASP A 709 19.45 -23.05 37.33
N ASP A 710 19.36 -21.72 37.17
CA ASP A 710 20.46 -20.75 37.29
C ASP A 710 21.62 -20.91 36.29
N VAL A 711 21.53 -21.83 35.34
CA VAL A 711 22.50 -22.00 34.26
C VAL A 711 22.06 -21.21 33.03
N ALA A 712 22.91 -20.29 32.56
CA ALA A 712 22.65 -19.54 31.34
C ALA A 712 22.59 -20.49 30.13
N THR A 713 21.50 -20.42 29.37
CA THR A 713 21.30 -21.20 28.13
C THR A 713 22.26 -20.79 27.01
N GLY A 714 22.88 -19.61 27.14
CA GLY A 714 23.67 -18.97 26.10
C GLY A 714 22.82 -18.31 25.01
N MET A 715 21.50 -18.55 24.93
CA MET A 715 20.57 -18.00 23.93
C MET A 715 20.27 -16.51 24.13
N GLY A 716 21.10 -15.82 24.91
CA GLY A 716 20.91 -14.42 25.24
C GLY A 716 20.91 -13.52 24.01
N LEU A 717 20.10 -12.46 24.07
CA LEU A 717 20.01 -11.46 23.01
C LEU A 717 20.77 -10.21 23.42
N SER A 718 21.79 -9.84 22.65
CA SER A 718 22.38 -8.50 22.72
C SER A 718 21.43 -7.49 22.09
N ARG A 719 21.19 -6.38 22.78
CA ARG A 719 20.36 -5.28 22.34
C ARG A 719 21.21 -4.04 22.17
N PHE A 720 21.13 -3.44 20.99
CA PHE A 720 21.87 -2.23 20.67
C PHE A 720 20.97 -0.98 20.59
N ARG A 721 19.63 -1.13 20.45
CA ARG A 721 18.58 -0.07 20.51
C ARG A 721 17.19 -0.67 20.21
N ALA A 722 16.12 -0.01 20.67
CA ALA A 722 14.67 -0.26 20.44
C ALA A 722 14.08 -1.66 20.73
N GLY A 723 12.80 -1.69 21.10
CA GLY A 723 12.00 -2.92 21.30
C GLY A 723 12.13 -3.53 22.69
N ALA A 724 11.18 -3.29 23.58
CA ALA A 724 11.16 -3.80 24.94
C ALA A 724 10.74 -5.27 25.01
N THR A 725 9.74 -5.68 24.22
CA THR A 725 9.27 -7.07 24.18
C THR A 725 10.34 -7.97 23.55
N THR A 726 10.82 -8.95 24.32
CA THR A 726 11.81 -9.94 23.91
C THR A 726 11.12 -11.30 23.80
N LEU A 727 11.32 -11.99 22.68
CA LEU A 727 11.10 -13.44 22.61
C LEU A 727 12.45 -14.14 22.62
N LEU A 728 12.66 -14.99 23.63
CA LEU A 728 13.84 -15.84 23.77
C LEU A 728 13.45 -17.27 23.38
N PRO A 729 14.13 -17.89 22.41
CA PRO A 729 13.93 -19.30 22.10
C PRO A 729 14.30 -20.17 23.32
N LEU A 730 13.39 -21.07 23.75
CA LEU A 730 13.63 -22.06 24.81
C LEU A 730 13.80 -23.44 24.18
N ILE A 731 15.06 -23.87 24.08
CA ILE A 731 15.43 -25.17 23.53
C ILE A 731 15.57 -26.15 24.70
N LEU A 732 14.72 -27.18 24.74
CA LEU A 732 14.70 -28.19 25.81
C LEU A 732 15.37 -29.50 25.39
N ARG A 733 15.96 -29.55 24.19
CA ARG A 733 16.76 -30.68 23.71
C ARG A 733 17.95 -30.90 24.65
N GLY A 734 17.98 -32.08 25.30
CA GLY A 734 19.02 -32.45 26.26
C GLY A 734 18.79 -31.96 27.70
N VAL A 735 17.62 -31.36 27.98
CA VAL A 735 17.17 -31.07 29.35
C VAL A 735 16.43 -32.31 29.89
N GLU A 736 16.73 -32.70 31.13
CA GLU A 736 16.10 -33.87 31.76
C GLU A 736 14.58 -33.66 31.92
N PRO A 737 13.74 -34.70 31.79
CA PRO A 737 12.32 -34.58 32.09
C PRO A 737 12.07 -34.33 33.59
N GLY A 738 11.24 -33.35 33.92
CA GLY A 738 10.95 -33.00 35.31
C GLY A 738 10.65 -31.51 35.54
N PRO A 739 10.54 -31.10 36.81
CA PRO A 739 10.41 -29.69 37.17
C PRO A 739 11.74 -28.95 36.99
N HIS A 740 11.69 -27.77 36.40
CA HIS A 740 12.83 -26.86 36.22
C HIS A 740 12.43 -25.42 36.53
N GLU A 741 13.40 -24.59 36.88
CA GLU A 741 13.21 -23.17 37.16
C GLU A 741 13.74 -22.31 36.00
N LEU A 742 12.90 -21.42 35.47
CA LEU A 742 13.29 -20.40 34.50
C LEU A 742 13.50 -19.04 35.18
N ARG A 743 14.59 -18.36 34.81
CA ARG A 743 14.82 -16.94 35.14
C ARG A 743 15.29 -16.17 33.92
N VAL A 744 15.00 -14.88 33.89
CA VAL A 744 15.53 -13.95 32.88
C VAL A 744 16.41 -12.92 33.55
N ARG A 745 17.64 -12.77 33.07
CA ARG A 745 18.59 -11.75 33.51
C ARG A 745 18.68 -10.68 32.43
N VAL A 746 18.41 -9.43 32.78
CA VAL A 746 18.60 -8.27 31.92
C VAL A 746 19.79 -7.47 32.43
N THR A 747 20.70 -7.09 31.56
CA THR A 747 21.86 -6.23 31.85
C THR A 747 21.87 -5.06 30.88
N ASP A 748 22.07 -3.84 31.36
CA ASP A 748 22.19 -2.65 30.53
C ASP A 748 23.63 -2.45 29.98
N GLN A 749 23.87 -1.36 29.25
CA GLN A 749 25.21 -1.06 28.73
C GLN A 749 26.19 -0.52 29.80
N ALA A 750 25.69 -0.03 30.94
CA ALA A 750 26.49 0.44 32.07
C ALA A 750 26.91 -0.70 33.02
N GLY A 751 26.33 -1.89 32.85
CA GLY A 751 26.55 -3.07 33.66
C GLY A 751 25.58 -3.24 34.82
N ASN A 752 24.53 -2.42 34.94
CA ASN A 752 23.46 -2.68 35.90
C ASN A 752 22.63 -3.87 35.43
N ALA A 753 22.17 -4.71 36.36
CA ALA A 753 21.46 -5.93 36.02
C ALA A 753 20.29 -6.22 36.97
N THR A 754 19.25 -6.84 36.40
CA THR A 754 18.07 -7.33 37.11
C THR A 754 17.83 -8.78 36.73
N ILE A 755 17.55 -9.62 37.72
CA ILE A 755 17.11 -11.01 37.52
C ILE A 755 15.63 -11.06 37.88
N SER A 756 14.82 -11.66 37.01
CA SER A 756 13.38 -11.82 37.23
C SER A 756 13.08 -12.73 38.42
N GLU A 757 11.86 -12.63 38.95
CA GLU A 757 11.29 -13.70 39.77
C GLU A 757 11.29 -15.04 38.98
N PRO A 758 11.49 -16.19 39.65
CA PRO A 758 11.52 -17.49 39.01
C PRO A 758 10.15 -17.91 38.48
N ARG A 759 10.16 -18.76 37.44
CA ARG A 759 8.98 -19.45 36.89
C ARG A 759 9.24 -20.94 36.90
N GLU A 760 8.37 -21.72 37.54
CA GLU A 760 8.45 -23.17 37.48
C GLU A 760 7.87 -23.66 36.14
N ILE A 761 8.56 -24.62 35.51
CA ILE A 761 8.06 -25.33 34.33
C ILE A 761 8.22 -26.84 34.54
N VAL A 762 7.49 -27.63 33.76
CA VAL A 762 7.62 -29.09 33.72
C VAL A 762 8.00 -29.53 32.31
N VAL A 763 9.22 -30.03 32.15
CA VAL A 763 9.72 -30.62 30.90
C VAL A 763 9.18 -32.04 30.77
N LEU A 764 8.49 -32.30 29.66
CA LEU A 764 7.86 -33.59 29.37
C LEU A 764 8.85 -34.54 28.68
N ALA A 765 8.79 -35.83 29.06
CA ALA A 765 9.60 -36.87 28.42
C ALA A 765 9.12 -37.21 26.99
N GLU A 766 7.83 -37.03 26.72
CA GLU A 766 7.19 -37.39 25.45
C GLU A 766 6.26 -36.28 24.97
N ALA A 767 5.96 -36.29 23.67
CA ALA A 767 5.08 -35.32 23.05
C ALA A 767 3.69 -35.37 23.71
N PRO A 768 3.08 -34.22 24.04
CA PRO A 768 1.71 -34.22 24.53
C PRO A 768 0.75 -34.63 23.41
N ALA A 769 -0.34 -35.32 23.76
CA ALA A 769 -1.37 -35.74 22.80
C ALA A 769 -2.08 -34.57 22.09
N ARG A 770 -1.97 -33.35 22.62
CA ARG A 770 -2.44 -32.12 21.97
C ARG A 770 -1.29 -31.11 21.94
N PRO A 771 -1.14 -30.33 20.85
CA PRO A 771 -0.09 -29.34 20.75
C PRO A 771 -0.20 -28.30 21.86
N GLY A 772 0.95 -27.99 22.48
CA GLY A 772 1.09 -26.93 23.47
C GLY A 772 0.83 -25.54 22.87
N ARG A 773 0.77 -24.52 23.72
CA ARG A 773 0.48 -23.13 23.30
C ARG A 773 1.51 -22.63 22.28
N TYR A 774 2.79 -22.97 22.45
CA TYR A 774 3.84 -22.65 21.50
C TYR A 774 3.62 -23.28 20.12
N HIS A 775 3.43 -24.60 20.04
CA HIS A 775 3.19 -25.28 18.76
C HIS A 775 1.91 -24.80 18.07
N ARG A 776 0.88 -24.45 18.84
CA ARG A 776 -0.32 -23.82 18.27
C ARG A 776 -0.05 -22.42 17.71
N ALA A 777 0.77 -21.62 18.40
CA ALA A 777 1.23 -20.33 17.91
C ALA A 777 2.03 -20.44 16.61
N VAL A 778 2.95 -21.41 16.52
CA VAL A 778 3.70 -21.70 15.28
C VAL A 778 2.75 -22.08 14.14
N ARG A 779 1.76 -22.95 14.41
CA ARG A 779 0.77 -23.35 13.40
C ARG A 779 -0.08 -22.17 12.92
N LEU A 780 -0.58 -21.33 13.83
CA LEU A 780 -1.37 -20.14 13.47
C LEU A 780 -0.55 -19.11 12.68
N THR A 781 0.66 -18.78 13.14
CA THR A 781 1.51 -17.82 12.42
C THR A 781 1.95 -18.35 11.05
N THR A 782 2.05 -19.67 10.90
CA THR A 782 2.38 -20.30 9.61
C THR A 782 1.19 -20.39 8.66
N ARG A 783 -0.01 -20.74 9.15
CA ARG A 783 -1.22 -20.92 8.33
C ARG A 783 -1.99 -19.64 8.08
N PHE A 784 -2.03 -18.71 9.04
CA PHE A 784 -2.67 -17.41 8.88
C PHE A 784 -1.68 -16.30 8.52
N GLY A 785 -0.42 -16.40 8.94
CA GLY A 785 0.63 -15.47 8.54
C GLY A 785 1.55 -16.06 7.46
N TYR A 786 2.83 -15.72 7.55
CA TYR A 786 3.89 -16.25 6.68
C TYR A 786 4.98 -16.96 7.47
N GLY A 787 4.66 -17.48 8.65
CA GLY A 787 5.60 -18.16 9.54
C GLY A 787 5.86 -17.41 10.84
N PRO A 788 6.67 -18.00 11.74
CA PRO A 788 6.77 -17.62 13.13
C PRO A 788 7.75 -16.45 13.34
N SER A 789 7.41 -15.28 12.80
CA SER A 789 8.18 -14.08 13.08
C SER A 789 8.21 -13.83 14.59
N MET A 790 9.37 -13.43 15.13
CA MET A 790 9.56 -13.25 16.57
C MET A 790 8.55 -12.27 17.16
N ARG A 791 8.18 -11.24 16.39
CA ARG A 791 7.17 -10.25 16.76
C ARG A 791 5.76 -10.86 16.85
N ASP A 792 5.35 -11.58 15.81
CA ASP A 792 4.00 -12.18 15.74
C ASP A 792 3.85 -13.27 16.80
N MET A 793 4.89 -14.08 16.99
CA MET A 793 4.96 -15.09 18.06
C MET A 793 4.90 -14.45 19.45
N ALA A 794 5.65 -13.36 19.70
CA ALA A 794 5.61 -12.67 20.99
C ALA A 794 4.21 -12.10 21.29
N ALA A 795 3.57 -11.47 20.30
CA ALA A 795 2.22 -10.95 20.45
C ALA A 795 1.21 -12.08 20.72
N LEU A 796 1.22 -13.14 19.91
CA LEU A 796 0.30 -14.27 20.04
C LEU A 796 0.48 -15.01 21.39
N LEU A 797 1.72 -15.26 21.81
CA LEU A 797 2.02 -15.89 23.11
C LEU A 797 1.69 -15.00 24.30
N SER A 798 1.67 -13.67 24.12
CA SER A 798 1.29 -12.73 25.19
C SER A 798 -0.23 -12.53 25.28
N GLU A 799 -0.91 -12.35 24.15
CA GLU A 799 -2.33 -11.97 24.06
C GLU A 799 -3.27 -13.19 24.02
N GLY A 800 -2.78 -14.32 23.53
CA GLY A 800 -3.55 -15.53 23.28
C GLY A 800 -4.08 -15.63 21.84
N GLU A 801 -4.27 -16.86 21.38
CA GLU A 801 -4.56 -17.23 19.99
C GLU A 801 -5.79 -16.52 19.42
N ARG A 802 -6.93 -16.61 20.12
CA ARG A 802 -8.20 -16.04 19.66
C ARG A 802 -8.17 -14.51 19.63
N ALA A 803 -7.56 -13.88 20.63
CA ALA A 803 -7.48 -12.42 20.70
C ALA A 803 -6.56 -11.87 19.60
N TRP A 804 -5.40 -12.49 19.43
CA TRP A 804 -4.46 -12.15 18.37
C TRP A 804 -5.09 -12.28 16.99
N LEU A 805 -5.66 -13.45 16.67
CA LEU A 805 -6.23 -13.71 15.35
C LEU A 805 -7.41 -12.78 15.04
N ARG A 806 -8.34 -12.62 15.99
CA ARG A 806 -9.48 -11.72 15.82
C ARG A 806 -9.03 -10.27 15.61
N GLY A 807 -8.09 -9.78 16.42
CA GLY A 807 -7.57 -8.42 16.30
C GLY A 807 -6.91 -8.14 14.95
N HIS A 808 -6.30 -9.14 14.33
CA HIS A 808 -5.71 -9.02 13.00
C HIS A 808 -6.73 -9.08 11.87
N ILE A 809 -7.74 -9.97 11.97
CA ILE A 809 -8.81 -10.11 10.98
C ILE A 809 -9.71 -8.87 10.96
N GLU A 810 -10.15 -8.42 12.14
CA GLU A 810 -11.11 -7.32 12.32
C GLU A 810 -10.44 -5.94 12.30
N ALA A 811 -9.12 -5.86 12.05
CA ALA A 811 -8.41 -4.60 11.95
C ALA A 811 -9.06 -3.71 10.86
N PRO A 812 -9.40 -2.43 11.17
CA PRO A 812 -10.09 -1.57 10.22
C PRO A 812 -9.21 -1.26 9.01
N ALA A 813 -9.84 -0.88 7.89
CA ALA A 813 -9.13 -0.45 6.67
C ALA A 813 -8.12 0.68 6.92
N ALA A 814 -8.45 1.58 7.83
CA ALA A 814 -7.60 2.70 8.25
C ALA A 814 -6.61 2.35 9.38
N ASP A 815 -6.40 1.06 9.65
CA ASP A 815 -5.38 0.60 10.59
C ASP A 815 -4.01 1.18 10.21
N PRO A 816 -3.36 1.96 11.10
CA PRO A 816 -2.14 2.65 10.72
C PRO A 816 -0.99 1.70 10.35
N ALA A 817 -0.98 0.48 10.87
CA ALA A 817 0.05 -0.48 10.52
C ALA A 817 -0.08 -0.94 9.05
N THR A 818 -1.31 -1.17 8.60
CA THR A 818 -1.61 -1.47 7.19
C THR A 818 -1.29 -0.28 6.28
N LEU A 819 -1.76 0.92 6.64
CA LEU A 819 -1.54 2.13 5.84
C LEU A 819 -0.04 2.47 5.73
N ALA A 820 0.72 2.34 6.82
CA ALA A 820 2.16 2.62 6.81
C ALA A 820 2.92 1.63 5.91
N ALA A 821 2.50 0.37 5.83
CA ALA A 821 3.09 -0.60 4.91
C ALA A 821 2.82 -0.26 3.42
N LEU A 822 1.59 0.16 3.10
CA LEU A 822 1.21 0.63 1.76
C LEU A 822 1.95 1.92 1.36
N GLU A 823 2.08 2.85 2.30
CA GLU A 823 2.83 4.10 2.10
C GLU A 823 4.31 3.82 1.85
N ALA A 824 4.93 2.95 2.67
CA ALA A 824 6.32 2.53 2.47
C ALA A 824 6.53 1.87 1.10
N ALA A 825 5.63 0.98 0.68
CA ALA A 825 5.67 0.37 -0.64
C ALA A 825 5.57 1.42 -1.77
N THR A 826 4.67 2.38 -1.64
CA THR A 826 4.47 3.42 -2.67
C THR A 826 5.61 4.43 -2.73
N ALA A 827 6.22 4.77 -1.59
CA ALA A 827 7.37 5.67 -1.52
C ALA A 827 8.62 5.05 -2.17
N HIS A 828 8.89 3.76 -1.95
CA HIS A 828 10.07 3.08 -2.51
C HIS A 828 9.97 2.82 -4.01
N PHE A 829 8.76 2.68 -4.56
CA PHE A 829 8.53 2.23 -5.92
C PHE A 829 7.61 3.19 -6.66
N THR A 830 8.18 4.09 -7.46
CA THR A 830 7.44 5.25 -7.98
C THR A 830 6.99 5.10 -9.43
N TYR A 831 7.59 4.21 -10.21
CA TYR A 831 7.21 3.97 -11.60
C TYR A 831 5.88 3.21 -11.71
N ARG A 832 4.77 3.93 -11.84
CA ARG A 832 3.41 3.39 -11.64
C ARG A 832 2.96 2.32 -12.64
N ARG A 833 3.38 2.40 -13.91
CA ARG A 833 2.77 1.58 -14.98
C ARG A 833 3.38 0.21 -15.19
N ALA A 834 4.63 -0.03 -14.79
CA ALA A 834 5.19 -1.37 -14.92
C ALA A 834 4.49 -2.35 -13.97
N ALA A 835 4.00 -3.45 -14.53
CA ALA A 835 3.49 -4.60 -13.76
C ALA A 835 4.49 -5.06 -12.68
N ASP A 836 5.78 -4.98 -13.03
CA ASP A 836 6.91 -5.31 -12.16
C ASP A 836 6.94 -4.44 -10.90
N THR A 837 6.60 -3.16 -11.02
CA THR A 837 6.51 -2.23 -9.89
C THR A 837 5.34 -2.56 -8.99
N ALA A 838 4.17 -2.90 -9.54
CA ALA A 838 3.00 -3.28 -8.75
C ALA A 838 3.30 -4.51 -7.87
N SER A 839 3.95 -5.51 -8.46
CA SER A 839 4.42 -6.70 -7.77
C SER A 839 5.44 -6.36 -6.67
N ALA A 840 6.42 -5.50 -6.98
CA ALA A 840 7.42 -5.08 -6.00
C ALA A 840 6.81 -4.29 -4.82
N ARG A 841 5.80 -3.45 -5.08
CA ARG A 841 5.05 -2.74 -4.03
C ARG A 841 4.29 -3.71 -3.12
N ALA A 842 3.53 -4.65 -3.69
CA ALA A 842 2.78 -5.64 -2.92
C ALA A 842 3.71 -6.53 -2.09
N LEU A 843 4.86 -6.96 -2.65
CA LEU A 843 5.89 -7.70 -1.91
C LEU A 843 6.49 -6.86 -0.77
N THR A 844 6.78 -5.59 -1.02
CA THR A 844 7.30 -4.67 0.01
C THR A 844 6.33 -4.51 1.16
N GLN A 845 5.03 -4.33 0.86
CA GLN A 845 4.00 -4.32 1.89
C GLN A 845 3.97 -5.64 2.67
N ALA A 846 3.98 -6.80 1.98
CA ALA A 846 3.91 -8.11 2.63
C ALA A 846 5.13 -8.42 3.51
N MET A 847 6.30 -7.93 3.12
CA MET A 847 7.54 -8.08 3.89
C MET A 847 7.53 -7.16 5.14
N LEU A 848 6.93 -5.97 5.05
CA LEU A 848 6.95 -4.98 6.14
C LEU A 848 5.73 -5.03 7.07
N THR A 849 4.60 -5.57 6.61
CA THR A 849 3.32 -5.53 7.33
C THR A 849 3.42 -6.07 8.76
N ALA A 850 2.80 -5.34 9.70
CA ALA A 850 2.57 -5.80 11.06
C ALA A 850 1.29 -6.65 11.18
N ASN A 851 0.49 -6.74 10.11
CA ASN A 851 -0.71 -7.57 10.06
C ASN A 851 -0.60 -8.59 8.91
N PRO A 852 0.20 -9.67 9.10
CA PRO A 852 0.40 -10.68 8.06
C PRO A 852 -0.87 -11.49 7.78
N VAL A 853 -1.81 -11.60 8.73
CA VAL A 853 -3.09 -12.30 8.55
C VAL A 853 -3.93 -11.62 7.48
N ARG A 854 -4.08 -10.29 7.59
CA ARG A 854 -4.80 -9.49 6.61
C ARG A 854 -4.13 -9.55 5.24
N THR A 855 -2.81 -9.42 5.18
CA THR A 855 -2.08 -9.52 3.91
C THR A 855 -2.23 -10.90 3.26
N ARG A 856 -2.20 -11.99 4.03
CA ARG A 856 -2.43 -13.34 3.49
C ARG A 856 -3.83 -13.50 2.93
N PHE A 857 -4.84 -13.05 3.67
CA PHE A 857 -6.21 -13.06 3.19
C PHE A 857 -6.38 -12.25 1.90
N VAL A 858 -5.78 -11.07 1.83
CA VAL A 858 -5.82 -10.21 0.63
C VAL A 858 -5.17 -10.91 -0.56
N LEU A 859 -4.03 -11.57 -0.37
CA LEU A 859 -3.38 -12.30 -1.46
C LEU A 859 -4.13 -13.58 -1.87
N TRP A 860 -4.89 -14.20 -0.95
CA TRP A 860 -5.87 -15.22 -1.32
C TRP A 860 -7.01 -14.63 -2.16
N ALA A 861 -7.56 -13.48 -1.77
CA ALA A 861 -8.63 -12.83 -2.53
C ALA A 861 -8.15 -12.41 -3.93
N GLU A 862 -6.93 -11.90 -4.04
CA GLU A 862 -6.28 -11.53 -5.31
C GLU A 862 -5.97 -12.73 -6.21
N ASP A 863 -5.83 -13.93 -5.63
CA ASP A 863 -5.69 -15.17 -6.38
C ASP A 863 -7.06 -15.74 -6.80
N HIS A 864 -8.05 -15.68 -5.91
CA HIS A 864 -9.45 -16.04 -6.19
C HIS A 864 -10.09 -15.16 -7.26
N PHE A 865 -9.75 -13.87 -7.28
CA PHE A 865 -10.16 -12.89 -8.28
C PHE A 865 -8.99 -12.51 -9.21
N SER A 866 -8.25 -13.51 -9.69
CA SER A 866 -6.98 -13.33 -10.43
C SER A 866 -7.11 -12.39 -11.62
N THR A 867 -6.22 -11.39 -11.68
CA THR A 867 -6.03 -10.50 -12.83
C THR A 867 -4.57 -10.48 -13.26
N TRP A 868 -4.34 -10.53 -14.58
CA TRP A 868 -2.98 -10.57 -15.13
C TRP A 868 -2.41 -9.17 -15.30
N ALA A 869 -1.43 -8.80 -14.46
CA ALA A 869 -0.83 -7.46 -14.44
C ALA A 869 -0.26 -7.02 -15.80
N ARG A 870 0.19 -7.95 -16.67
CA ARG A 870 0.68 -7.59 -18.01
C ARG A 870 -0.43 -7.19 -18.98
N LYS A 871 -1.67 -7.64 -18.77
CA LYS A 871 -2.85 -7.20 -19.54
C LYS A 871 -3.50 -5.95 -18.91
N THR A 872 -3.44 -5.81 -17.59
CA THR A 872 -4.10 -4.74 -16.85
C THR A 872 -3.22 -3.54 -16.53
N GLU A 873 -1.93 -3.57 -16.85
CA GLU A 873 -0.94 -2.56 -16.43
C GLU A 873 -0.75 -2.49 -14.89
N GLY A 874 0.39 -1.95 -14.45
CA GLY A 874 0.79 -1.97 -13.04
C GLY A 874 0.00 -1.03 -12.13
N ASP A 875 -0.51 0.09 -12.66
CA ASP A 875 -1.29 1.06 -11.91
C ASP A 875 -2.66 0.51 -11.53
N ARG A 876 -3.43 -0.01 -12.51
CA ARG A 876 -4.74 -0.62 -12.24
C ARG A 876 -4.62 -1.79 -11.28
N LYS A 877 -3.56 -2.61 -11.43
CA LYS A 877 -3.33 -3.74 -10.53
C LYS A 877 -2.97 -3.29 -9.11
N TRP A 878 -2.19 -2.22 -8.98
CA TRP A 878 -1.86 -1.65 -7.68
C TRP A 878 -3.09 -1.05 -6.98
N ASP A 879 -3.96 -0.38 -7.73
CA ASP A 879 -5.21 0.18 -7.19
C ASP A 879 -6.19 -0.92 -6.75
N GLU A 880 -6.30 -2.00 -7.52
CA GLU A 880 -7.04 -3.22 -7.14
C GLU A 880 -6.50 -3.80 -5.82
N HIS A 881 -5.18 -3.93 -5.70
CA HIS A 881 -4.52 -4.43 -4.48
C HIS A 881 -4.76 -3.53 -3.26
N ILE A 882 -4.81 -2.22 -3.46
CA ILE A 882 -5.21 -1.28 -2.40
C ILE A 882 -6.69 -1.48 -2.03
N ALA A 883 -7.58 -1.66 -3.00
CA ALA A 883 -9.02 -1.84 -2.75
C ALA A 883 -9.29 -3.13 -1.95
N PHE A 884 -8.70 -4.26 -2.36
CA PHE A 884 -8.77 -5.51 -1.59
C PHE A 884 -8.12 -5.37 -0.22
N THR A 885 -6.97 -4.69 -0.14
CA THR A 885 -6.37 -4.37 1.14
C THR A 885 -7.35 -3.59 2.00
N ARG A 886 -8.02 -2.55 1.51
CA ARG A 886 -8.97 -1.76 2.31
C ARG A 886 -10.14 -2.60 2.80
N VAL A 887 -10.74 -3.45 1.96
CA VAL A 887 -11.84 -4.34 2.36
C VAL A 887 -11.40 -5.38 3.41
N GLY A 888 -10.29 -6.09 3.19
CA GLY A 888 -9.86 -7.18 4.07
C GLY A 888 -10.92 -8.29 4.19
N ALA A 889 -10.94 -9.01 5.31
CA ALA A 889 -11.89 -10.10 5.55
C ALA A 889 -13.30 -9.57 5.87
N ALA A 890 -14.02 -9.13 4.84
CA ALA A 890 -15.40 -8.65 4.91
C ALA A 890 -16.39 -9.73 4.46
N ARG A 891 -17.63 -9.36 4.14
CA ARG A 891 -18.56 -10.30 3.49
C ARG A 891 -18.06 -10.62 2.10
N PHE A 892 -18.27 -11.84 1.64
CA PHE A 892 -17.86 -12.27 0.30
C PHE A 892 -18.42 -11.36 -0.80
N LEU A 893 -19.66 -10.92 -0.64
CA LEU A 893 -20.30 -9.96 -1.53
C LEU A 893 -19.47 -8.66 -1.67
N ASP A 894 -18.92 -8.14 -0.56
CA ASP A 894 -18.11 -6.92 -0.56
C ASP A 894 -16.82 -7.12 -1.39
N LEU A 895 -16.17 -8.29 -1.28
CA LEU A 895 -15.04 -8.66 -2.15
C LEU A 895 -15.44 -8.82 -3.61
N LEU A 896 -16.58 -9.47 -3.87
CA LEU A 896 -17.08 -9.67 -5.23
C LEU A 896 -17.32 -8.34 -5.94
N VAL A 897 -17.89 -7.35 -5.25
CA VAL A 897 -18.05 -6.01 -5.80
C VAL A 897 -16.72 -5.27 -5.93
N THR A 898 -15.77 -5.49 -5.00
CA THR A 898 -14.40 -4.96 -5.13
C THR A 898 -13.76 -5.40 -6.44
N SER A 899 -13.82 -6.70 -6.72
CA SER A 899 -13.36 -7.27 -7.99
C SER A 899 -14.16 -6.72 -9.17
N ALA A 900 -15.49 -6.74 -9.09
CA ALA A 900 -16.35 -6.36 -10.22
C ALA A 900 -16.27 -4.89 -10.61
N THR A 901 -15.85 -4.04 -9.67
CA THR A 901 -15.63 -2.61 -9.90
C THR A 901 -14.16 -2.27 -10.09
N SER A 902 -13.26 -3.25 -10.06
CA SER A 902 -11.84 -3.06 -10.33
C SER A 902 -11.61 -2.74 -11.82
N PRO A 903 -10.92 -1.62 -12.14
CA PRO A 903 -10.47 -1.36 -13.51
C PRO A 903 -9.55 -2.44 -14.06
N ALA A 904 -8.77 -3.13 -13.20
CA ALA A 904 -7.94 -4.25 -13.61
C ALA A 904 -8.81 -5.42 -14.07
N MET A 905 -9.81 -5.83 -13.28
CA MET A 905 -10.72 -6.93 -13.64
C MET A 905 -11.52 -6.62 -14.92
N LEU A 906 -12.09 -5.42 -15.01
CA LEU A 906 -12.86 -5.00 -16.19
C LEU A 906 -12.02 -5.02 -17.47
N ARG A 907 -10.77 -4.56 -17.39
CA ARG A 907 -9.82 -4.60 -18.50
C ARG A 907 -9.37 -6.02 -18.81
N TYR A 908 -9.14 -6.84 -17.78
CA TYR A 908 -8.61 -8.19 -17.90
C TYR A 908 -9.56 -9.12 -18.64
N LEU A 909 -10.87 -9.00 -18.39
CA LEU A 909 -11.91 -9.82 -19.03
C LEU A 909 -12.62 -9.09 -20.18
N ASP A 910 -12.06 -7.97 -20.64
CA ASP A 910 -12.54 -7.14 -21.76
C ASP A 910 -14.01 -6.69 -21.58
N GLN A 911 -14.43 -6.46 -20.33
CA GLN A 911 -15.74 -5.94 -19.97
C GLN A 911 -15.85 -4.44 -20.29
N ASP A 912 -14.74 -3.71 -20.24
CA ASP A 912 -14.65 -2.29 -20.63
C ASP A 912 -15.02 -2.04 -22.11
N GLY A 913 -15.02 -3.08 -22.95
CA GLY A 913 -15.51 -3.06 -24.33
C GLY A 913 -16.96 -3.53 -24.53
N SER A 914 -17.70 -3.86 -23.47
CA SER A 914 -19.02 -4.51 -23.52
C SER A 914 -20.19 -3.51 -23.40
N PHE A 915 -21.06 -3.47 -24.40
CA PHE A 915 -22.26 -2.60 -24.43
C PHE A 915 -23.41 -3.25 -25.21
N SER A 916 -24.63 -2.72 -25.10
CA SER A 916 -25.85 -3.33 -25.66
C SER A 916 -25.81 -3.68 -27.16
N GLY A 917 -24.99 -2.98 -27.96
CA GLY A 917 -24.75 -3.29 -29.38
C GLY A 917 -23.59 -4.25 -29.66
N ARG A 918 -22.77 -4.59 -28.65
CA ARG A 918 -21.63 -5.49 -28.72
C ARG A 918 -21.36 -6.07 -27.32
N ILE A 919 -22.08 -7.13 -26.98
CA ILE A 919 -21.94 -7.80 -25.70
C ILE A 919 -20.73 -8.73 -25.70
N ASN A 920 -19.97 -8.70 -24.59
CA ASN A 920 -18.93 -9.65 -24.27
C ASN A 920 -19.37 -10.53 -23.09
N GLU A 921 -19.45 -11.84 -23.29
CA GLU A 921 -19.88 -12.80 -22.27
C GLU A 921 -18.75 -13.27 -21.35
N ASN A 922 -17.48 -12.95 -21.67
CA ASN A 922 -16.33 -13.50 -20.96
C ASN A 922 -16.41 -13.24 -19.46
N TYR A 923 -16.60 -11.99 -19.05
CA TYR A 923 -16.70 -11.67 -17.63
C TYR A 923 -17.91 -12.31 -16.94
N ALA A 924 -19.06 -12.35 -17.62
CA ALA A 924 -20.27 -12.99 -17.08
C ALA A 924 -20.08 -14.50 -16.86
N ARG A 925 -19.29 -15.16 -17.71
CA ARG A 925 -18.91 -16.56 -17.51
C ARG A 925 -17.97 -16.72 -16.33
N GLU A 926 -16.84 -16.02 -16.32
CA GLU A 926 -15.82 -16.20 -15.28
C GLU A 926 -16.35 -15.85 -13.89
N ILE A 927 -17.19 -14.81 -13.76
CA ILE A 927 -17.76 -14.44 -12.47
C ILE A 927 -18.69 -15.53 -11.91
N MET A 928 -19.44 -16.23 -12.77
CA MET A 928 -20.27 -17.37 -12.38
C MET A 928 -19.42 -18.63 -12.14
N GLU A 929 -18.51 -18.93 -13.06
CA GLU A 929 -17.77 -20.20 -13.12
C GLU A 929 -16.62 -20.26 -12.11
N LEU A 930 -15.76 -19.25 -12.08
CA LEU A 930 -14.50 -19.27 -11.34
C LEU A 930 -14.56 -18.46 -10.05
N HIS A 931 -15.36 -17.41 -10.01
CA HIS A 931 -15.36 -16.51 -8.85
C HIS A 931 -16.48 -16.80 -7.86
N THR A 932 -17.60 -17.42 -8.28
CA THR A 932 -18.78 -17.63 -7.40
C THR A 932 -19.29 -19.06 -7.38
N LEU A 933 -20.02 -19.52 -8.39
CA LEU A 933 -20.83 -20.74 -8.32
C LEU A 933 -20.03 -22.03 -8.54
N GLY A 934 -18.86 -21.96 -9.16
CA GLY A 934 -18.12 -23.12 -9.64
C GLY A 934 -18.66 -23.64 -10.99
N VAL A 935 -17.84 -24.40 -11.72
CA VAL A 935 -18.20 -25.01 -13.03
C VAL A 935 -19.51 -25.81 -12.98
N ASP A 936 -19.75 -26.54 -11.90
CA ASP A 936 -20.96 -27.33 -11.67
C ASP A 936 -22.02 -26.58 -10.84
N GLY A 937 -21.99 -25.25 -10.87
CA GLY A 937 -22.73 -24.36 -9.98
C GLY A 937 -24.23 -24.24 -10.24
N GLY A 938 -24.75 -24.86 -11.31
CA GLY A 938 -26.17 -24.91 -11.65
C GLY A 938 -26.68 -23.79 -12.57
N TYR A 939 -25.79 -23.00 -13.19
CA TYR A 939 -26.15 -21.99 -14.18
C TYR A 939 -26.15 -22.54 -15.61
N THR A 940 -26.85 -21.86 -16.52
CA THR A 940 -26.91 -22.22 -17.95
C THR A 940 -26.18 -21.20 -18.82
N GLN A 941 -25.92 -21.56 -20.09
CA GLN A 941 -25.41 -20.60 -21.06
C GLN A 941 -26.35 -19.38 -21.25
N ALA A 942 -27.66 -19.55 -21.06
CA ALA A 942 -28.60 -18.44 -21.13
C ALA A 942 -28.39 -17.46 -19.96
N ASP A 943 -28.08 -17.95 -18.76
CA ASP A 943 -27.78 -17.10 -17.60
C ASP A 943 -26.51 -16.27 -17.82
N VAL A 944 -25.50 -16.85 -18.47
CA VAL A 944 -24.26 -16.14 -18.87
C VAL A 944 -24.58 -14.98 -19.81
N THR A 945 -25.35 -15.23 -20.88
CA THR A 945 -25.74 -14.19 -21.85
C THR A 945 -26.56 -13.08 -21.18
N GLU A 946 -27.54 -13.45 -20.34
CA GLU A 946 -28.43 -12.49 -19.67
C GLU A 946 -27.68 -11.65 -18.62
N LEU A 947 -26.73 -12.25 -17.89
CA LEU A 947 -25.85 -11.50 -16.98
C LEU A 947 -24.93 -10.55 -17.77
N ALA A 948 -24.40 -10.96 -18.93
CA ALA A 948 -23.57 -10.10 -19.77
C ALA A 948 -24.33 -8.83 -20.22
N HIS A 949 -25.62 -8.94 -20.52
CA HIS A 949 -26.46 -7.79 -20.80
C HIS A 949 -26.69 -6.89 -19.57
N LEU A 950 -26.83 -7.45 -18.36
CA LEU A 950 -26.92 -6.64 -17.14
C LEU A 950 -25.60 -5.87 -16.92
N LEU A 951 -24.46 -6.54 -17.08
CA LEU A 951 -23.12 -5.96 -16.91
C LEU A 951 -22.77 -4.88 -17.94
N ALA A 952 -23.45 -4.86 -19.10
CA ALA A 952 -23.20 -3.87 -20.16
C ALA A 952 -23.20 -2.43 -19.62
N GLY A 953 -22.19 -1.65 -20.01
CA GLY A 953 -22.00 -0.28 -19.53
C GLY A 953 -21.22 -0.14 -18.22
N TRP A 954 -20.90 -1.23 -17.50
CA TRP A 954 -19.79 -1.23 -16.55
C TRP A 954 -18.49 -1.22 -17.33
N THR A 955 -17.69 -0.15 -17.17
CA THR A 955 -16.49 0.08 -17.97
C THR A 955 -15.38 0.70 -17.13
N ALA A 956 -14.13 0.51 -17.55
CA ALA A 956 -13.02 1.35 -17.13
C ALA A 956 -12.81 2.41 -18.22
N SER A 957 -12.89 3.71 -17.90
CA SER A 957 -12.77 4.76 -18.93
C SER A 957 -11.43 5.49 -18.87
N THR A 958 -10.92 5.87 -20.05
CA THR A 958 -9.73 6.71 -20.20
C THR A 958 -10.09 8.18 -20.06
N GLU A 959 -9.69 8.82 -18.97
CA GLU A 959 -9.76 10.28 -18.89
C GLU A 959 -8.35 10.87 -18.80
N GLY A 960 -8.08 11.89 -19.62
CA GLY A 960 -6.90 12.72 -19.46
C GLY A 960 -7.18 13.70 -18.31
N ASP A 961 -6.44 13.56 -17.22
CA ASP A 961 -6.59 14.31 -15.96
C ASP A 961 -6.05 15.76 -16.02
N GLY A 962 -5.62 16.23 -17.18
CA GLY A 962 -4.99 17.55 -17.33
C GLY A 962 -3.50 17.58 -16.97
N ARG A 963 -2.91 16.45 -16.57
CA ARG A 963 -1.46 16.34 -16.28
C ARG A 963 -0.67 15.72 -17.44
N SER A 964 -1.37 15.19 -18.43
CA SER A 964 -0.91 14.02 -19.17
C SER A 964 -0.60 14.35 -20.63
N ALA A 965 0.39 15.22 -20.87
CA ALA A 965 0.88 15.50 -22.20
C ALA A 965 1.72 14.31 -22.71
N GLY A 966 1.05 13.30 -23.27
CA GLY A 966 1.69 12.13 -23.91
C GLY A 966 1.70 10.85 -23.09
N GLU A 967 1.49 10.90 -21.77
CA GLU A 967 1.42 9.74 -20.87
C GLU A 967 0.55 10.02 -19.63
N ALA A 968 -0.18 9.02 -19.11
CA ALA A 968 -1.09 9.10 -17.96
C ALA A 968 -2.58 8.97 -18.37
N ARG A 969 -3.17 7.78 -18.42
CA ARG A 969 -4.63 7.63 -18.52
C ARG A 969 -5.09 7.06 -17.20
N ASP A 970 -5.77 7.85 -16.37
CA ASP A 970 -6.39 7.31 -15.15
C ASP A 970 -7.57 6.43 -15.58
N PHE A 971 -7.48 5.13 -15.33
CA PHE A 971 -8.54 4.18 -15.59
C PHE A 971 -9.35 3.99 -14.33
N THR A 972 -10.44 4.74 -14.22
CA THR A 972 -11.37 4.62 -13.11
C THR A 972 -12.60 3.80 -13.52
N PHE A 973 -13.19 3.14 -12.52
CA PHE A 973 -14.47 2.48 -12.67
C PHE A 973 -15.55 3.50 -13.06
N ARG A 974 -16.36 3.15 -14.06
CA ARG A 974 -17.49 3.97 -14.50
C ARG A 974 -18.66 3.08 -14.89
N PHE A 975 -19.86 3.57 -14.58
CA PHE A 975 -21.08 3.04 -15.17
C PHE A 975 -21.66 4.04 -16.17
N ASP A 976 -21.89 3.59 -17.40
CA ASP A 976 -22.60 4.34 -18.44
C ASP A 976 -23.98 3.74 -18.70
N PRO A 977 -25.07 4.37 -18.23
CA PRO A 977 -26.39 3.83 -18.45
C PRO A 977 -26.81 3.86 -19.93
N GLY A 978 -26.18 4.67 -20.79
CA GLY A 978 -26.45 4.72 -22.22
C GLY A 978 -25.83 3.55 -23.01
N LEU A 979 -24.85 2.86 -22.42
CA LEU A 979 -24.26 1.63 -22.96
C LEU A 979 -25.01 0.37 -22.53
N ASN A 980 -25.93 0.50 -21.57
CA ASN A 980 -26.86 -0.53 -21.15
C ASN A 980 -28.22 -0.29 -21.83
N ASP A 981 -28.94 -1.33 -22.24
CA ASP A 981 -30.27 -1.16 -22.86
C ASP A 981 -31.39 -0.95 -21.82
N GLY A 982 -31.20 -1.42 -20.59
CA GLY A 982 -32.17 -1.40 -19.50
C GLY A 982 -33.40 -2.27 -19.72
N GLU A 983 -33.33 -3.20 -20.68
CA GLU A 983 -34.40 -4.13 -21.01
C GLU A 983 -34.56 -5.22 -19.93
N PRO A 984 -35.72 -5.87 -19.81
CA PRO A 984 -35.92 -6.88 -18.79
C PRO A 984 -35.02 -8.10 -19.02
N ARG A 985 -34.47 -8.66 -17.95
CA ARG A 985 -33.56 -9.83 -17.96
C ARG A 985 -34.02 -10.92 -17.00
N ARG A 986 -33.55 -12.13 -17.24
CA ARG A 986 -33.73 -13.26 -16.32
C ARG A 986 -32.39 -13.95 -16.08
N VAL A 987 -31.96 -14.02 -14.83
CA VAL A 987 -30.70 -14.66 -14.42
C VAL A 987 -30.98 -15.56 -13.23
N LEU A 988 -30.60 -16.84 -13.30
CA LEU A 988 -30.85 -17.88 -12.28
C LEU A 988 -32.33 -17.94 -11.87
N GLY A 989 -33.22 -17.76 -12.84
CA GLY A 989 -34.67 -17.71 -12.62
C GLY A 989 -35.21 -16.42 -12.00
N MET A 990 -34.35 -15.53 -11.50
CA MET A 990 -34.72 -14.22 -10.98
C MET A 990 -35.08 -13.25 -12.10
N ALA A 991 -36.18 -12.51 -11.95
CA ALA A 991 -36.61 -11.52 -12.94
C ALA A 991 -36.08 -10.12 -12.59
N PHE A 992 -35.36 -9.51 -13.53
CA PHE A 992 -34.93 -8.12 -13.50
C PHE A 992 -35.82 -7.32 -14.46
N PRO A 993 -36.79 -6.53 -13.97
CA PRO A 993 -37.65 -5.72 -14.82
C PRO A 993 -36.87 -4.64 -15.56
N ALA A 994 -37.48 -4.10 -16.62
CA ALA A 994 -36.96 -2.94 -17.32
C ALA A 994 -36.68 -1.78 -16.35
N ALA A 995 -35.55 -1.11 -16.53
CA ALA A 995 -35.08 -0.06 -15.61
C ALA A 995 -34.69 1.22 -16.37
N PRO A 996 -35.12 2.42 -15.90
CA PRO A 996 -34.63 3.69 -16.43
C PRO A 996 -33.14 3.86 -16.12
N ALA A 997 -32.46 4.73 -16.88
CA ALA A 997 -31.01 4.96 -16.79
C ALA A 997 -30.43 5.03 -15.35
N PRO A 998 -31.03 5.77 -14.39
CA PRO A 998 -30.51 5.87 -13.03
C PRO A 998 -30.56 4.55 -12.23
N GLU A 999 -31.50 3.65 -12.55
CA GLU A 999 -31.72 2.40 -11.82
C GLU A 999 -30.92 1.21 -12.40
N ARG A 1000 -30.32 1.35 -13.59
CA ARG A 1000 -29.59 0.26 -14.26
C ARG A 1000 -28.33 -0.16 -13.50
N PHE A 1001 -27.71 0.75 -12.77
CA PHE A 1001 -26.56 0.45 -11.91
C PHE A 1001 -26.95 -0.52 -10.77
N ASP A 1002 -28.06 -0.24 -10.09
CA ASP A 1002 -28.57 -1.06 -8.99
C ASP A 1002 -28.88 -2.50 -9.44
N ARG A 1003 -29.27 -2.70 -10.71
CA ARG A 1003 -29.54 -4.05 -11.28
C ARG A 1003 -28.31 -4.95 -11.32
N VAL A 1004 -27.13 -4.37 -11.57
CA VAL A 1004 -25.89 -5.15 -11.59
C VAL A 1004 -25.50 -5.53 -10.16
N LEU A 1005 -25.63 -4.61 -9.20
CA LEU A 1005 -25.41 -4.93 -7.79
C LEU A 1005 -26.36 -6.03 -7.30
N GLU A 1006 -27.64 -5.95 -7.65
CA GLU A 1006 -28.63 -7.01 -7.36
C GLU A 1006 -28.22 -8.37 -7.97
N ALA A 1007 -27.59 -8.39 -9.16
CA ALA A 1007 -27.08 -9.61 -9.78
C ALA A 1007 -25.84 -10.16 -9.04
N LEU A 1008 -24.93 -9.30 -8.57
CA LEU A 1008 -23.78 -9.73 -7.75
C LEU A 1008 -24.23 -10.26 -6.38
N GLU A 1009 -25.24 -9.64 -5.77
CA GLU A 1009 -25.91 -10.13 -4.56
C GLU A 1009 -26.53 -11.52 -4.78
N LEU A 1010 -27.20 -11.72 -5.91
CA LEU A 1010 -27.76 -13.01 -6.30
C LEU A 1010 -26.70 -14.11 -6.35
N LEU A 1011 -25.54 -13.82 -6.98
CA LEU A 1011 -24.43 -14.78 -7.07
C LEU A 1011 -23.81 -15.08 -5.70
N ALA A 1012 -23.57 -14.05 -4.88
CA ALA A 1012 -22.99 -14.23 -3.54
C ALA A 1012 -23.92 -14.97 -2.58
N ALA A 1013 -25.24 -14.78 -2.69
CA ALA A 1013 -26.21 -15.47 -1.85
C ALA A 1013 -26.46 -16.94 -2.25
N HIS A 1014 -25.91 -17.39 -3.39
CA HIS A 1014 -26.14 -18.73 -3.90
C HIS A 1014 -25.46 -19.80 -3.03
N PRO A 1015 -26.15 -20.91 -2.65
CA PRO A 1015 -25.55 -22.01 -1.90
C PRO A 1015 -24.30 -22.62 -2.55
N SER A 1016 -24.25 -22.71 -3.88
CA SER A 1016 -23.03 -23.12 -4.61
C SER A 1016 -21.85 -22.19 -4.33
N ALA A 1017 -22.08 -20.86 -4.23
CA ALA A 1017 -21.02 -19.92 -3.85
C ALA A 1017 -20.57 -20.12 -2.41
N ALA A 1018 -21.50 -20.37 -1.48
CA ALA A 1018 -21.16 -20.70 -0.09
C ALA A 1018 -20.23 -21.93 -0.02
N ARG A 1019 -20.56 -23.02 -0.73
CA ARG A 1019 -19.75 -24.25 -0.76
C ARG A 1019 -18.41 -24.04 -1.47
N PHE A 1020 -18.41 -23.33 -2.60
CA PHE A 1020 -17.22 -23.05 -3.40
C PHE A 1020 -16.19 -22.23 -2.62
N VAL A 1021 -16.61 -21.11 -2.03
CA VAL A 1021 -15.75 -20.24 -1.21
C VAL A 1021 -15.29 -20.97 0.07
N SER A 1022 -16.17 -21.74 0.71
CA SER A 1022 -15.81 -22.56 1.88
C SER A 1022 -14.71 -23.58 1.57
N ARG A 1023 -14.80 -24.25 0.42
CA ARG A 1023 -13.76 -25.17 -0.05
C ARG A 1023 -12.45 -24.43 -0.32
N SER A 1024 -12.48 -23.35 -1.08
CA SER A 1024 -11.29 -22.54 -1.40
C SER A 1024 -10.53 -22.10 -0.13
N LEU A 1025 -11.25 -21.57 0.88
CA LEU A 1025 -10.65 -21.19 2.16
C LEU A 1025 -10.11 -22.40 2.94
N ALA A 1026 -10.85 -23.50 3.01
CA ALA A 1026 -10.39 -24.71 3.68
C ALA A 1026 -9.12 -25.29 3.02
N GLU A 1027 -9.04 -25.26 1.69
CA GLU A 1027 -7.86 -25.70 0.93
C GLU A 1027 -6.66 -24.80 1.21
N HIS A 1028 -6.86 -23.49 1.21
CA HIS A 1028 -5.81 -22.50 1.46
C HIS A 1028 -5.25 -22.56 2.89
N TYR A 1029 -6.11 -22.64 3.91
CA TYR A 1029 -5.69 -22.54 5.31
C TYR A 1029 -5.43 -23.90 5.99
N VAL A 1030 -6.04 -25.00 5.53
CA VAL A 1030 -6.00 -26.31 6.19
C VAL A 1030 -5.30 -27.38 5.35
N ALA A 1031 -5.95 -27.92 4.33
CA ALA A 1031 -5.45 -29.05 3.55
C ALA A 1031 -6.09 -29.09 2.16
N ALA A 1032 -5.35 -29.54 1.14
CA ALA A 1032 -5.85 -29.72 -0.22
C ALA A 1032 -5.69 -31.21 -0.63
N PRO A 1033 -6.78 -31.95 -0.91
CA PRO A 1033 -8.19 -31.53 -0.86
C PRO A 1033 -8.67 -31.23 0.57
N ALA A 1034 -9.64 -30.33 0.70
CA ALA A 1034 -10.21 -29.97 2.00
C ALA A 1034 -11.06 -31.10 2.60
N PRO A 1035 -11.06 -31.29 3.94
CA PRO A 1035 -11.98 -32.20 4.62
C PRO A 1035 -13.44 -31.78 4.40
N ASP A 1036 -14.29 -32.74 3.99
CA ASP A 1036 -15.71 -32.46 3.66
C ASP A 1036 -16.50 -31.95 4.87
N ASP A 1037 -16.20 -32.43 6.08
CA ASP A 1037 -16.85 -32.00 7.33
C ASP A 1037 -16.58 -30.51 7.62
N LEU A 1038 -15.33 -30.08 7.43
CA LEU A 1038 -14.95 -28.67 7.54
C LEU A 1038 -15.67 -27.82 6.48
N VAL A 1039 -15.72 -28.28 5.22
CA VAL A 1039 -16.41 -27.54 4.14
C VAL A 1039 -17.89 -27.39 4.43
N ASP A 1040 -18.54 -28.46 4.90
CA ASP A 1040 -19.97 -28.44 5.23
C ASP A 1040 -20.26 -27.51 6.42
N ASP A 1041 -19.41 -27.49 7.45
CA ASP A 1041 -19.56 -26.57 8.59
C ASP A 1041 -19.29 -25.11 8.22
N LEU A 1042 -18.26 -24.84 7.40
CA LEU A 1042 -18.01 -23.50 6.86
C LEU A 1042 -19.14 -23.02 5.96
N THR A 1043 -19.76 -23.91 5.17
CA THR A 1043 -20.92 -23.57 4.32
C THR A 1043 -22.10 -23.13 5.18
N LYS A 1044 -22.39 -23.83 6.29
CA LYS A 1044 -23.43 -23.42 7.26
C LYS A 1044 -23.13 -22.05 7.86
N ILE A 1045 -21.87 -21.79 8.21
CA ILE A 1045 -21.44 -20.51 8.77
C ILE A 1045 -21.61 -19.40 7.73
N TYR A 1046 -21.15 -19.62 6.50
CA TYR A 1046 -21.34 -18.68 5.39
C TYR A 1046 -22.82 -18.31 5.23
N CYS A 1047 -23.73 -19.30 5.17
CA CYS A 1047 -25.17 -19.03 5.05
C CYS A 1047 -25.74 -18.30 6.28
N ALA A 1048 -25.27 -18.63 7.49
CA ALA A 1048 -25.74 -18.02 8.72
C ALA A 1048 -25.22 -16.59 8.96
N SER A 1049 -24.04 -16.27 8.43
CA SER A 1049 -23.34 -14.99 8.61
C SER A 1049 -23.44 -14.05 7.41
N ASP A 1050 -24.21 -14.41 6.38
CA ASP A 1050 -24.29 -13.65 5.12
C ASP A 1050 -22.94 -13.52 4.39
N GLY A 1051 -22.17 -14.62 4.40
CA GLY A 1051 -20.87 -14.73 3.76
C GLY A 1051 -19.77 -13.95 4.47
N ASP A 1052 -19.88 -13.68 5.78
CA ASP A 1052 -18.84 -13.03 6.57
C ASP A 1052 -17.58 -13.92 6.65
N LEU A 1053 -16.54 -13.51 5.92
CA LEU A 1053 -15.30 -14.27 5.81
C LEU A 1053 -14.44 -14.15 7.07
N ALA A 1054 -14.60 -13.11 7.89
CA ALA A 1054 -13.92 -13.02 9.18
C ALA A 1054 -14.40 -14.13 10.14
N GLU A 1055 -15.70 -14.36 10.21
CA GLU A 1055 -16.28 -15.45 11.01
C GLU A 1055 -15.86 -16.83 10.47
N MET A 1056 -15.74 -17.00 9.15
CA MET A 1056 -15.24 -18.25 8.55
C MET A 1056 -13.77 -18.52 8.91
N LEU A 1057 -12.89 -17.51 8.82
CA LEU A 1057 -11.48 -17.65 9.20
C LEU A 1057 -11.33 -18.01 10.70
N LEU A 1058 -12.14 -17.39 11.57
CA LEU A 1058 -12.17 -17.72 12.98
C LEU A 1058 -12.70 -19.14 13.24
N ALA A 1059 -13.67 -19.60 12.45
CA ALA A 1059 -14.19 -20.96 12.51
C ALA A 1059 -13.16 -22.00 12.07
N ILE A 1060 -12.37 -21.73 11.02
CA ILE A 1060 -11.26 -22.58 10.60
C ILE A 1060 -10.29 -22.78 11.78
N ALA A 1061 -9.84 -21.69 12.42
CA ALA A 1061 -8.90 -21.77 13.54
C ALA A 1061 -9.48 -22.49 14.78
N ALA A 1062 -10.81 -22.58 14.90
CA ALA A 1062 -11.49 -23.28 15.99
C ALA A 1062 -11.82 -24.75 15.67
N HIS A 1063 -11.75 -25.17 14.41
CA HIS A 1063 -12.16 -26.50 13.97
C HIS A 1063 -11.09 -27.56 14.27
N ASP A 1064 -11.50 -28.77 14.67
CA ASP A 1064 -10.57 -29.85 15.00
C ASP A 1064 -9.71 -30.28 13.80
N ALA A 1065 -10.25 -30.26 12.58
CA ALA A 1065 -9.49 -30.54 11.34
C ALA A 1065 -8.29 -29.60 11.15
N PHE A 1066 -8.40 -28.33 11.60
CA PHE A 1066 -7.28 -27.40 11.53
C PHE A 1066 -6.14 -27.83 12.44
N TRP A 1067 -6.40 -28.48 13.59
CA TRP A 1067 -5.38 -28.89 14.55
C TRP A 1067 -4.89 -30.33 14.37
N SER A 1068 -5.74 -31.19 13.80
CA SER A 1068 -5.50 -32.62 13.60
C SER A 1068 -4.95 -32.97 12.22
N SER A 1069 -4.86 -32.03 11.29
CA SER A 1069 -4.18 -32.25 10.01
C SER A 1069 -2.69 -32.56 10.27
N GLU A 1070 -2.33 -33.83 10.07
CA GLU A 1070 -0.97 -34.40 10.19
C GLU A 1070 -0.20 -34.36 8.85
N ASP A 1071 -0.93 -34.15 7.74
CA ASP A 1071 -0.49 -33.82 6.37
C ASP A 1071 0.57 -32.68 6.29
N PRO A 1072 1.90 -32.89 6.19
CA PRO A 1072 2.81 -31.77 5.99
C PRO A 1072 2.60 -31.22 4.58
N ARG A 1073 2.19 -29.96 4.49
CA ARG A 1073 1.97 -29.27 3.22
C ARG A 1073 3.22 -28.56 2.77
N LEU A 1074 3.53 -28.60 1.48
CA LEU A 1074 4.59 -27.78 0.92
C LEU A 1074 4.17 -26.30 1.01
N ALA A 1075 5.05 -25.45 1.54
CA ALA A 1075 4.87 -24.01 1.48
C ALA A 1075 4.92 -23.58 0.02
N GLN A 1076 3.88 -22.92 -0.50
CA GLN A 1076 3.86 -22.35 -1.84
C GLN A 1076 5.03 -21.35 -2.00
N PRO A 1077 5.48 -21.06 -3.24
CA PRO A 1077 6.65 -20.22 -3.46
C PRO A 1077 6.59 -18.87 -2.72
N LEU A 1078 5.45 -18.17 -2.78
CA LEU A 1078 5.24 -16.90 -2.08
C LEU A 1078 5.40 -17.02 -0.57
N GLU A 1079 4.84 -18.07 0.04
CA GLU A 1079 4.94 -18.26 1.48
C GLU A 1079 6.35 -18.58 1.93
N PHE A 1080 7.06 -19.42 1.18
CA PHE A 1080 8.46 -19.72 1.44
C PHE A 1080 9.31 -18.45 1.41
N ALA A 1081 9.12 -17.60 0.39
CA ALA A 1081 9.84 -16.35 0.27
C ALA A 1081 9.49 -15.36 1.39
N LEU A 1082 8.20 -15.17 1.71
CA LEU A 1082 7.78 -14.25 2.77
C LEU A 1082 8.20 -14.75 4.16
N ARG A 1083 8.17 -16.06 4.41
CA ARG A 1083 8.73 -16.66 5.64
C ARG A 1083 10.20 -16.32 5.78
N LEU A 1084 10.98 -16.64 4.76
CA LEU A 1084 12.41 -16.45 4.76
C LEU A 1084 12.75 -14.97 4.98
N THR A 1085 12.18 -14.10 4.14
CA THR A 1085 12.50 -12.66 4.15
C THR A 1085 12.07 -11.96 5.43
N ARG A 1086 10.90 -12.29 5.99
CA ARG A 1086 10.43 -11.71 7.27
C ARG A 1086 11.22 -12.24 8.46
N SER A 1087 11.66 -13.49 8.43
CA SER A 1087 12.41 -14.09 9.55
C SER A 1087 13.82 -13.51 9.66
N CYS A 1088 14.50 -13.29 8.54
CA CYS A 1088 15.89 -12.81 8.51
C CYS A 1088 16.05 -11.34 8.07
N ASP A 1089 14.96 -10.57 8.01
CA ASP A 1089 14.92 -9.16 7.59
C ASP A 1089 15.57 -8.91 6.21
N TYR A 1090 15.37 -9.82 5.26
CA TYR A 1090 15.89 -9.68 3.89
C TYR A 1090 14.94 -8.83 3.05
N ARG A 1091 15.24 -7.53 2.92
CA ARG A 1091 14.36 -6.53 2.28
C ARG A 1091 14.65 -6.26 0.80
N ASN A 1092 14.67 -7.32 0.00
CA ASN A 1092 14.84 -7.20 -1.45
C ASN A 1092 13.62 -7.77 -2.21
N PRO A 1093 12.59 -6.94 -2.49
CA PRO A 1093 11.40 -7.39 -3.22
C PRO A 1093 11.71 -7.81 -4.66
N TRP A 1094 12.78 -7.30 -5.28
CA TRP A 1094 13.20 -7.70 -6.63
C TRP A 1094 13.73 -9.13 -6.66
N ALA A 1095 14.55 -9.51 -5.69
CA ALA A 1095 15.05 -10.87 -5.57
C ALA A 1095 13.91 -11.87 -5.29
N VAL A 1096 12.94 -11.48 -4.46
CA VAL A 1096 11.73 -12.29 -4.21
C VAL A 1096 10.91 -12.42 -5.48
N ARG A 1097 10.67 -11.33 -6.21
CA ARG A 1097 9.94 -11.36 -7.49
C ARG A 1097 10.62 -12.26 -8.53
N ASP A 1098 11.93 -12.13 -8.73
CA ASP A 1098 12.68 -12.97 -9.66
C ASP A 1098 12.57 -14.46 -9.30
N TYR A 1099 12.69 -14.79 -8.01
CA TYR A 1099 12.45 -16.13 -7.51
C TYR A 1099 11.02 -16.64 -7.84
N LEU A 1100 9.99 -15.83 -7.59
CA LEU A 1100 8.59 -16.21 -7.87
C LEU A 1100 8.35 -16.47 -9.36
N ASN A 1101 8.84 -15.56 -10.22
CA ASN A 1101 8.73 -15.71 -11.67
C ASN A 1101 9.43 -16.98 -12.17
N ARG A 1102 10.65 -17.25 -11.69
CA ARG A 1102 11.40 -18.46 -12.07
C ARG A 1102 10.80 -19.74 -11.48
N SER A 1103 9.99 -19.63 -10.43
CA SER A 1103 9.26 -20.76 -9.82
C SER A 1103 7.89 -21.02 -10.44
N GLY A 1104 7.51 -20.25 -11.48
CA GLY A 1104 6.20 -20.39 -12.12
C GLY A 1104 5.03 -19.84 -11.30
N ALA A 1105 5.31 -19.07 -10.25
CA ALA A 1105 4.33 -18.53 -9.29
C ALA A 1105 4.51 -17.00 -9.13
N GLY A 1106 4.75 -16.30 -10.25
CA GLY A 1106 4.95 -14.85 -10.27
C GLY A 1106 3.75 -14.10 -9.68
N LEU A 1107 4.01 -13.20 -8.73
CA LEU A 1107 2.94 -12.39 -8.12
C LEU A 1107 2.26 -11.56 -9.20
N PHE A 1108 0.93 -11.67 -9.33
CA PHE A 1108 0.11 -11.04 -10.37
C PHE A 1108 0.46 -11.42 -11.82
N ASP A 1109 1.23 -12.50 -12.02
CA ASP A 1109 1.68 -12.97 -13.34
C ASP A 1109 0.98 -14.27 -13.79
N ARG A 1110 -0.26 -14.49 -13.33
CA ARG A 1110 -1.11 -15.58 -13.81
C ARG A 1110 -1.90 -15.10 -15.03
N SER A 1111 -1.71 -15.74 -16.18
CA SER A 1111 -2.36 -15.32 -17.43
C SER A 1111 -3.84 -15.70 -17.52
N THR A 1112 -4.31 -16.61 -16.69
CA THR A 1112 -5.68 -17.14 -16.63
C THR A 1112 -6.41 -16.67 -15.34
N PRO A 1113 -7.74 -16.50 -15.38
CA PRO A 1113 -8.54 -15.98 -14.25
C PRO A 1113 -8.73 -16.99 -13.11
N ASP A 1114 -8.19 -18.21 -13.24
CA ASP A 1114 -8.38 -19.33 -12.32
C ASP A 1114 -7.46 -19.33 -11.08
N GLY A 1115 -6.58 -18.33 -10.96
CA GLY A 1115 -5.61 -18.23 -9.87
C GLY A 1115 -4.52 -19.30 -9.91
N TYR A 1116 -3.70 -19.36 -8.87
CA TYR A 1116 -2.70 -20.41 -8.68
C TYR A 1116 -3.31 -21.60 -7.91
N PRO A 1117 -2.94 -22.84 -8.26
CA PRO A 1117 -3.51 -24.02 -7.62
C PRO A 1117 -3.05 -24.15 -6.16
N GLU A 1118 -3.92 -24.71 -5.30
CA GLU A 1118 -3.58 -25.05 -3.92
C GLU A 1118 -2.84 -26.38 -3.76
N ASP A 1119 -2.81 -27.24 -4.79
CA ASP A 1119 -2.15 -28.55 -4.76
C ASP A 1119 -0.61 -28.40 -4.72
N ASP A 1120 0.01 -29.05 -3.75
CA ASP A 1120 1.46 -29.09 -3.58
C ASP A 1120 2.16 -29.63 -4.84
N ALA A 1121 1.54 -30.57 -5.58
CA ALA A 1121 2.10 -31.14 -6.80
C ALA A 1121 2.47 -30.07 -7.83
N ALA A 1122 1.74 -28.94 -7.88
CA ALA A 1122 2.01 -27.84 -8.79
C ALA A 1122 3.35 -27.12 -8.52
N PHE A 1123 3.94 -27.29 -7.34
CA PHE A 1123 5.16 -26.60 -6.90
C PHE A 1123 6.31 -27.53 -6.52
N THR A 1124 6.20 -28.82 -6.86
CA THR A 1124 7.20 -29.87 -6.54
C THR A 1124 8.17 -30.19 -7.68
N ASP A 1125 8.10 -29.47 -8.80
CA ASP A 1125 9.02 -29.70 -9.91
C ASP A 1125 10.48 -29.34 -9.53
N SER A 1126 11.44 -29.97 -10.22
CA SER A 1126 12.86 -29.81 -9.91
C SER A 1126 13.36 -28.36 -10.05
N ASN A 1127 12.77 -27.56 -10.94
CA ASN A 1127 13.14 -26.17 -11.11
C ASN A 1127 12.63 -25.31 -9.93
N ALA A 1128 11.37 -25.46 -9.53
CA ALA A 1128 10.81 -24.77 -8.37
C ALA A 1128 11.64 -25.02 -7.09
N LEU A 1129 12.08 -26.27 -6.87
CA LEU A 1129 12.97 -26.61 -5.75
C LEU A 1129 14.35 -25.93 -5.84
N VAL A 1130 14.97 -25.92 -7.03
CA VAL A 1130 16.26 -25.25 -7.23
C VAL A 1130 16.16 -23.73 -7.02
N GLN A 1131 15.06 -23.08 -7.41
CA GLN A 1131 14.89 -21.66 -7.17
C GLN A 1131 14.78 -21.33 -5.68
N ARG A 1132 14.13 -22.19 -4.87
CA ARG A 1132 14.08 -22.02 -3.40
C ARG A 1132 15.48 -22.01 -2.80
N TRP A 1133 16.30 -22.95 -3.26
CA TRP A 1133 17.68 -23.05 -2.80
C TRP A 1133 18.51 -21.83 -3.19
N ARG A 1134 18.31 -21.28 -4.39
CA ARG A 1134 18.96 -20.03 -4.83
C ARG A 1134 18.56 -18.83 -3.98
N LEU A 1135 17.27 -18.69 -3.66
CA LEU A 1135 16.79 -17.62 -2.78
C LEU A 1135 17.43 -17.74 -1.39
N ALA A 1136 17.43 -18.95 -0.81
CA ALA A 1136 18.08 -19.22 0.48
C ALA A 1136 19.58 -18.83 0.47
N GLN A 1137 20.30 -19.17 -0.60
CA GLN A 1137 21.71 -18.79 -0.79
C GLN A 1137 21.88 -17.26 -0.92
N GLY A 1138 20.99 -16.57 -1.63
CA GLY A 1138 20.97 -15.11 -1.71
C GLY A 1138 20.74 -14.42 -0.36
N CYS A 1139 20.14 -15.13 0.60
CA CYS A 1139 19.91 -14.68 1.97
C CYS A 1139 20.94 -15.21 2.98
N ALA A 1140 22.03 -15.89 2.57
CA ALA A 1140 22.93 -16.59 3.49
C ALA A 1140 23.46 -15.70 4.63
N TRP A 1141 23.86 -14.46 4.31
CA TRP A 1141 24.30 -13.50 5.31
C TRP A 1141 23.19 -13.14 6.30
N ASN A 1142 21.99 -12.81 5.81
CA ASN A 1142 20.83 -12.51 6.66
C ASN A 1142 20.45 -13.69 7.56
N LEU A 1143 20.44 -14.90 7.01
CA LEU A 1143 20.15 -16.12 7.74
C LEU A 1143 21.19 -16.38 8.84
N SER A 1144 22.48 -16.21 8.54
CA SER A 1144 23.55 -16.40 9.53
C SER A 1144 23.38 -15.52 10.78
N ARG A 1145 22.80 -14.32 10.61
CA ARG A 1145 22.52 -13.36 11.69
C ARG A 1145 21.33 -13.76 12.58
N LEU A 1146 20.61 -14.82 12.24
CA LEU A 1146 19.69 -15.46 13.18
C LEU A 1146 20.44 -16.12 14.33
N VAL A 1147 21.73 -16.45 14.17
CA VAL A 1147 22.57 -16.91 15.28
C VAL A 1147 23.10 -15.70 16.07
N PRO A 1148 23.01 -15.69 17.42
CA PRO A 1148 23.58 -14.62 18.24
C PRO A 1148 25.04 -14.31 17.93
N ASP A 1149 25.39 -13.03 17.84
CA ASP A 1149 26.75 -12.56 17.49
C ASP A 1149 27.84 -13.09 18.44
N ALA A 1150 27.51 -13.24 19.72
CA ALA A 1150 28.41 -13.81 20.73
C ALA A 1150 28.82 -15.26 20.42
N TRP A 1151 27.99 -16.01 19.69
CA TRP A 1151 28.30 -17.39 19.30
C TRP A 1151 29.11 -17.44 18.01
N ARG A 1152 28.82 -16.53 17.08
CA ARG A 1152 29.55 -16.41 15.81
C ARG A 1152 31.01 -16.00 16.00
N SER A 1153 31.27 -15.15 17.00
CA SER A 1153 32.62 -14.67 17.34
C SER A 1153 33.48 -15.66 18.15
N GLY A 1154 32.96 -16.83 18.51
CA GLY A 1154 33.67 -17.85 19.28
C GLY A 1154 33.69 -17.56 20.79
N ALA A 1155 32.64 -17.98 21.50
CA ALA A 1155 32.59 -17.83 22.95
C ALA A 1155 33.67 -18.71 23.64
N PRO A 1156 34.48 -18.18 24.58
CA PRO A 1156 35.49 -18.96 25.27
C PRO A 1156 34.84 -20.01 26.20
N GLY A 1157 35.12 -21.30 25.94
CA GLY A 1157 34.86 -22.39 26.91
C GLY A 1157 33.86 -23.48 26.50
N ALA A 1158 33.19 -23.38 25.36
CA ALA A 1158 32.33 -24.46 24.85
C ALA A 1158 33.08 -25.38 23.87
N SER A 1159 32.76 -26.67 23.86
CA SER A 1159 33.25 -27.60 22.82
C SER A 1159 32.59 -27.29 21.47
N ASP A 1160 33.35 -27.47 20.39
CA ASP A 1160 32.94 -27.15 19.01
C ASP A 1160 31.58 -27.80 18.64
N SER A 1161 31.38 -29.06 19.02
CA SER A 1161 30.14 -29.80 18.77
C SER A 1161 28.91 -29.24 19.51
N SER A 1162 29.06 -28.71 20.72
CA SER A 1162 27.95 -28.11 21.46
C SER A 1162 27.52 -26.75 20.89
N LEU A 1163 28.48 -25.97 20.37
CA LEU A 1163 28.21 -24.70 19.69
C LEU A 1163 27.53 -24.93 18.35
N HIS A 1164 27.99 -25.94 17.61
CA HIS A 1164 27.36 -26.41 16.38
C HIS A 1164 25.87 -26.73 16.58
N GLN A 1165 25.55 -27.58 17.56
CA GLN A 1165 24.15 -27.93 17.84
C GLN A 1165 23.30 -26.70 18.18
N ARG A 1166 23.81 -25.81 19.05
CA ARG A 1166 23.12 -24.58 19.43
C ARG A 1166 22.86 -23.64 18.25
N ALA A 1167 23.84 -23.48 17.35
CA ALA A 1167 23.69 -22.64 16.16
C ALA A 1167 22.61 -23.20 15.22
N ILE A 1168 22.60 -24.51 14.98
CA ILE A 1168 21.57 -25.18 14.17
C ILE A 1168 20.18 -25.00 14.80
N ASP A 1169 20.05 -25.22 16.11
CA ASP A 1169 18.78 -25.10 16.81
C ASP A 1169 18.25 -23.66 16.77
N ALA A 1170 19.11 -22.67 16.99
CA ALA A 1170 18.73 -21.26 16.89
C ALA A 1170 18.27 -20.87 15.47
N LEU A 1171 18.98 -21.35 14.42
CA LEU A 1171 18.61 -21.13 13.02
C LEU A 1171 17.26 -21.76 12.69
N ALA A 1172 17.10 -23.04 13.00
CA ALA A 1172 15.88 -23.78 12.72
C ALA A 1172 14.67 -23.17 13.44
N MET A 1173 14.83 -22.86 14.73
CA MET A 1173 13.74 -22.36 15.55
C MET A 1173 13.35 -20.92 15.19
N ARG A 1174 14.28 -20.05 14.82
CA ARG A 1174 13.96 -18.68 14.35
C ARG A 1174 13.40 -18.64 12.93
N LEU A 1175 13.70 -19.62 12.09
CA LEU A 1175 13.21 -19.70 10.72
C LEU A 1175 11.86 -20.42 10.62
N THR A 1176 11.67 -21.49 11.40
CA THR A 1176 10.54 -22.43 11.26
C THR A 1176 9.68 -22.55 12.51
N GLY A 1177 10.14 -22.01 13.65
CA GLY A 1177 9.47 -22.17 14.95
C GLY A 1177 9.66 -23.57 15.54
N GLN A 1178 10.48 -24.42 14.92
CA GLN A 1178 10.69 -25.81 15.35
C GLN A 1178 12.16 -26.19 15.24
N LEU A 1179 12.57 -27.20 16.03
CA LEU A 1179 13.88 -27.81 15.88
C LEU A 1179 13.87 -28.82 14.73
N LEU A 1180 15.00 -28.93 14.02
CA LEU A 1180 15.16 -29.95 12.97
C LEU A 1180 14.86 -31.36 13.48
N GLY A 1181 14.22 -32.17 12.63
CA GLY A 1181 14.11 -33.61 12.84
C GLY A 1181 15.48 -34.27 12.92
N GLU A 1182 15.53 -35.47 13.50
CA GLU A 1182 16.80 -36.17 13.80
C GLU A 1182 17.72 -36.28 12.57
N ARG A 1183 17.20 -36.74 11.43
CA ARG A 1183 17.96 -36.88 10.17
C ARG A 1183 18.46 -35.55 9.63
N SER A 1184 17.61 -34.52 9.60
CA SER A 1184 17.97 -33.17 9.16
C SER A 1184 19.02 -32.55 10.08
N ASN A 1185 18.91 -32.78 11.38
CA ASN A 1185 19.86 -32.31 12.38
C ASN A 1185 21.23 -32.99 12.24
N GLU A 1186 21.27 -34.31 12.08
CA GLU A 1186 22.49 -35.07 11.82
C GLU A 1186 23.19 -34.59 10.54
N ALA A 1187 22.43 -34.38 9.47
CA ALA A 1187 22.97 -33.87 8.21
C ALA A 1187 23.57 -32.47 8.35
N ALA A 1188 22.88 -31.56 9.06
CA ALA A 1188 23.37 -30.21 9.31
C ALA A 1188 24.63 -30.19 10.19
N LEU A 1189 24.68 -31.04 11.23
CA LEU A 1189 25.87 -31.21 12.08
C LEU A 1189 27.06 -31.74 11.29
N GLN A 1190 26.84 -32.77 10.47
CA GLN A 1190 27.88 -33.36 9.62
C GLN A 1190 28.40 -32.33 8.61
N PHE A 1191 27.49 -31.59 7.94
CA PHE A 1191 27.87 -30.53 7.00
C PHE A 1191 28.76 -29.47 7.65
N MET A 1192 28.39 -29.02 8.85
CA MET A 1192 29.14 -27.98 9.56
C MET A 1192 30.48 -28.50 10.10
N ALA A 1193 30.57 -29.78 10.46
CA ALA A 1193 31.83 -30.43 10.82
C ALA A 1193 32.79 -30.52 9.62
N ASP A 1194 32.27 -30.85 8.44
CA ASP A 1194 33.03 -31.00 7.19
C ASP A 1194 33.39 -29.66 6.53
N THR A 1195 32.69 -28.58 6.87
CA THR A 1195 32.96 -27.24 6.33
C THR A 1195 34.21 -26.64 6.97
N GLU A 1196 35.21 -26.28 6.15
CA GLU A 1196 36.42 -25.59 6.63
C GLU A 1196 36.16 -24.10 6.94
N GLY A 1197 36.99 -23.52 7.81
CA GLY A 1197 36.93 -22.09 8.17
C GLY A 1197 36.56 -21.84 9.63
N SER A 1198 36.42 -20.56 9.97
CA SER A 1198 35.98 -20.11 11.29
C SER A 1198 34.53 -20.52 11.58
N LEU A 1199 34.12 -20.49 12.85
CA LEU A 1199 32.74 -20.80 13.22
C LEU A 1199 31.73 -19.88 12.51
N ASP A 1200 32.02 -18.58 12.36
CA ASP A 1200 31.17 -17.65 11.59
C ASP A 1200 31.07 -18.04 10.11
N GLN A 1201 32.17 -18.49 9.49
CA GLN A 1201 32.15 -18.99 8.10
C GLN A 1201 31.35 -20.29 7.96
N ARG A 1202 31.47 -21.21 8.93
CA ARG A 1202 30.68 -22.45 8.99
C ARG A 1202 29.19 -22.15 9.18
N ILE A 1203 28.85 -21.19 10.06
CA ILE A 1203 27.49 -20.72 10.28
C ILE A 1203 26.93 -20.07 9.00
N LEU A 1204 27.70 -19.22 8.33
CA LEU A 1204 27.33 -18.62 7.05
C LEU A 1204 27.03 -19.68 5.98
N ALA A 1205 27.74 -20.82 5.99
CA ALA A 1205 27.53 -21.93 5.06
C ALA A 1205 26.32 -22.81 5.42
N VAL A 1206 26.12 -23.14 6.71
CA VAL A 1206 25.02 -24.04 7.15
C VAL A 1206 23.67 -23.32 7.20
N ALA A 1207 23.65 -22.01 7.40
CA ALA A 1207 22.42 -21.23 7.49
C ALA A 1207 21.50 -21.37 6.26
N PRO A 1208 21.98 -21.20 5.01
CA PRO A 1208 21.15 -21.47 3.84
C PRO A 1208 20.80 -22.95 3.67
N LEU A 1209 21.65 -23.90 4.11
CA LEU A 1209 21.29 -25.33 4.09
C LEU A 1209 20.05 -25.60 4.94
N ILE A 1210 19.95 -25.01 6.14
CA ILE A 1210 18.78 -25.18 7.02
C ILE A 1210 17.49 -24.71 6.32
N ALA A 1211 17.55 -23.60 5.58
CA ALA A 1211 16.41 -23.12 4.78
C ALA A 1211 16.06 -24.03 3.57
N GLN A 1212 16.98 -24.91 3.17
CA GLN A 1212 16.79 -25.87 2.07
C GLN A 1212 16.26 -27.23 2.55
N LEU A 1213 16.27 -27.50 3.86
CA LEU A 1213 15.80 -28.75 4.45
C LEU A 1213 14.25 -28.83 4.44
N PRO A 1214 13.66 -30.04 4.50
CA PRO A 1214 12.22 -30.24 4.41
C PRO A 1214 11.42 -29.38 5.39
N GLU A 1215 11.88 -29.27 6.65
CA GLU A 1215 11.20 -28.53 7.71
C GLU A 1215 11.01 -27.04 7.38
N ALA A 1216 11.95 -26.42 6.66
CA ALA A 1216 11.83 -25.03 6.23
C ALA A 1216 10.92 -24.85 5.01
N ASN A 1217 10.63 -25.93 4.28
CA ASN A 1217 9.85 -25.95 3.06
C ASN A 1217 8.40 -26.37 3.26
N ILE A 1218 8.03 -26.85 4.46
CA ILE A 1218 6.65 -27.24 4.80
C ILE A 1218 5.91 -26.13 5.58
N ARG A 1219 4.58 -26.13 5.55
CA ARG A 1219 3.70 -25.19 6.27
C ARG A 1219 2.71 -25.89 7.19
#